data_AF-A0A495X6J8-F1
#
_entry.id   AF-A0A495X6J8-F1
#
_cell.length_a   1.000
_cell.length_b   1.000
_cell.length_c   1.000
_cell.angle_alpha   90.00
_cell.angle_beta   90.00
_cell.angle_gamma   90.00
#
_symmetry.space_group_name_H-M   'P 1'
#
loop_
_entity.id
_entity.type
_entity.pdbx_description
1 polymer ?
#
loop_
_entity_poly.entity_id
_entity_poly.type
_entity_poly.pdbx_seq_one_letter_code
_entity_poly.pdbx_strand_id
1 'polypeptide(L)'
;MDAAQAVAKVEEWVRAVHTSGGMRVDRDGVRRVPEGWSVPYNTTAYLDGGDAGKQVYPPPRLVVREPDGQLRVPAPRPEGVSVPARLPGQGYWAELVDPEFTASGLGYLGVPDMAVAGWQWVEADGTRTARERVNPGYRTGPVRMGYPRPVNRLEWVLLFAAVGWFDDRRLATALTQTEVLEALDGGGRGPALDRYPLYSSPRYLPADTTRWRRVDLATLVGGFTQQPLLWIYGPGTTQEVPTANVLAALEVFPRVAPPVDVTESRYEFSAELADFARETAARAGLAEPVPAPRHEARHARLNGFELTDDEVRRTVVGNAWYRRFRDTGEVPDDWAAHGLQPRHADDGTPVPMVDVHGKYCLDASKGFRYGYRQVTGAFLGFALGEALGAAVDDASLDEIRARYGPDGLRDLVAAYDAPGRIGPLTQRLLFLTEGVMRAYKAESFADVAAGGLLRWLHTQGDTVAGPVDGWLVRVPGLYADRFPDPDDLAAVRALAEGHPGTGTGASVLLAALPAALTEGGPGTGLPGGAAEAALLLAGLTHDAGALEAVYLARVFEEVLKNDALPLWIAGKDVRVEGVDVTDALPDYAKFGLLDAPRPTDMGAGRDAATALRQAMSAIAGHEHNPEVALLRAVNHSGRSALTGALAGALLGARIGVPGLPARWLEQLDLRYVVENVATDAYRHFNRSSPLAQGRWDTRYPRT
;
A
#
# COMPACT_ATOMS: atom_id res chain seq x y z
N MET A 1 32.49 -15.11 -21.48
CA MET A 1 33.86 -14.87 -21.01
C MET A 1 34.31 -16.11 -20.25
N ASP A 2 35.46 -16.68 -20.59
CA ASP A 2 35.98 -17.83 -19.86
C ASP A 2 36.74 -17.42 -18.59
N ALA A 3 37.09 -18.41 -17.75
CA ALA A 3 37.81 -18.18 -16.51
C ALA A 3 39.20 -17.56 -16.73
N ALA A 4 39.89 -17.90 -17.84
CA ALA A 4 41.21 -17.38 -18.14
C ALA A 4 41.18 -15.88 -18.47
N GLN A 5 40.17 -15.45 -19.23
CA GLN A 5 39.90 -14.04 -19.51
C GLN A 5 39.58 -13.26 -18.23
N ALA A 6 38.81 -13.85 -17.31
CA ALA A 6 38.51 -13.24 -16.02
C ALA A 6 39.78 -13.08 -15.16
N VAL A 7 40.61 -14.12 -15.09
CA VAL A 7 41.90 -14.08 -14.39
C VAL A 7 42.80 -12.98 -14.97
N ALA A 8 42.92 -12.89 -16.30
CA ALA A 8 43.77 -11.89 -16.95
C ALA A 8 43.36 -10.44 -16.60
N LYS A 9 42.06 -10.15 -16.53
CA LYS A 9 41.54 -8.83 -16.11
C LYS A 9 41.91 -8.50 -14.66
N VAL A 10 41.82 -9.47 -13.76
CA VAL A 10 42.22 -9.26 -12.36
C VAL A 10 43.73 -9.13 -12.22
N GLU A 11 44.53 -9.89 -12.97
CA GLU A 11 45.99 -9.74 -13.00
C GLU A 11 46.43 -8.36 -13.50
N GLU A 12 45.74 -7.79 -14.49
CA GLU A 12 45.95 -6.41 -14.95
C GLU A 12 45.65 -5.39 -13.85
N TRP A 13 44.49 -5.50 -13.21
CA TRP A 13 44.11 -4.60 -12.12
C TRP A 13 45.04 -4.72 -10.91
N VAL A 14 45.40 -5.95 -10.51
CA VAL A 14 46.33 -6.18 -9.39
C VAL A 14 47.69 -5.54 -9.68
N ARG A 15 48.21 -5.63 -10.91
CA ARG A 15 49.46 -4.95 -11.30
C ARG A 15 49.34 -3.43 -11.23
N ALA A 16 48.18 -2.87 -11.57
CA ALA A 16 47.94 -1.43 -11.50
C ALA A 16 47.80 -0.92 -10.06
N VAL A 17 47.16 -1.70 -9.18
CA VAL A 17 46.85 -1.29 -7.80
C VAL A 17 47.97 -1.64 -6.81
N HIS A 18 48.69 -2.74 -7.02
CA HIS A 18 49.73 -3.25 -6.13
C HIS A 18 51.12 -3.22 -6.80
N THR A 19 51.78 -2.07 -6.76
CA THR A 19 53.06 -1.79 -7.44
C THR A 19 54.28 -2.53 -6.86
N SER A 20 54.18 -3.11 -5.66
CA SER A 20 55.29 -3.80 -4.98
C SER A 20 55.54 -5.24 -5.44
N GLY A 21 54.89 -5.71 -6.52
CA GLY A 21 55.13 -7.05 -7.11
C GLY A 21 54.67 -8.23 -6.24
N GLY A 22 54.00 -7.94 -5.14
CA GLY A 22 53.68 -8.87 -4.08
C GLY A 22 52.24 -9.39 -4.08
N MET A 23 51.47 -9.28 -5.16
CA MET A 23 50.11 -9.84 -5.20
C MET A 23 49.94 -10.66 -6.48
N ARG A 24 49.37 -11.86 -6.36
CA ARG A 24 49.05 -12.74 -7.49
C ARG A 24 47.62 -13.27 -7.37
N VAL A 25 47.02 -13.55 -8.51
CA VAL A 25 45.72 -14.22 -8.57
C VAL A 25 45.86 -15.67 -8.13
N ASP A 26 44.97 -16.11 -7.24
CA ASP A 26 44.81 -17.52 -6.89
C ASP A 26 43.92 -18.17 -7.96
N ARG A 27 44.56 -18.90 -8.88
CA ARG A 27 43.90 -19.55 -10.02
C ARG A 27 43.07 -20.76 -9.60
N ASP A 28 43.46 -21.45 -8.52
CA ASP A 28 42.76 -22.63 -8.01
C ASP A 28 41.49 -22.24 -7.24
N GLY A 29 41.48 -21.03 -6.66
CA GLY A 29 40.34 -20.44 -5.98
C GLY A 29 39.30 -19.78 -6.89
N VAL A 30 39.50 -19.75 -8.22
CA VAL A 30 38.56 -19.12 -9.16
C VAL A 30 37.26 -19.92 -9.21
N ARG A 31 36.14 -19.24 -8.96
CA ARG A 31 34.82 -19.88 -8.94
C ARG A 31 33.81 -19.11 -9.76
N ARG A 32 32.91 -19.86 -10.37
CA ARG A 32 31.72 -19.30 -10.99
C ARG A 32 30.76 -18.81 -9.91
N VAL A 33 30.27 -17.58 -10.05
CA VAL A 33 29.24 -16.99 -9.18
C VAL A 33 28.11 -16.41 -10.04
N PRO A 34 26.91 -16.18 -9.51
CA PRO A 34 25.79 -15.70 -10.31
C PRO A 34 26.07 -14.39 -11.06
N GLU A 35 26.81 -13.46 -10.44
CA GLU A 35 27.24 -12.21 -11.06
C GLU A 35 28.33 -12.37 -12.15
N GLY A 36 29.08 -13.47 -12.16
CA GLY A 36 30.20 -13.68 -13.08
C GLY A 36 31.28 -14.64 -12.55
N TRP A 37 32.53 -14.19 -12.51
CA TRP A 37 33.67 -14.97 -12.00
C TRP A 37 34.23 -14.35 -10.73
N SER A 38 34.21 -15.08 -9.62
CA SER A 38 34.89 -14.70 -8.38
C SER A 38 36.35 -15.13 -8.47
N VAL A 39 37.25 -14.17 -8.51
CA VAL A 39 38.69 -14.35 -8.68
C VAL A 39 39.42 -13.85 -7.42
N PRO A 40 39.85 -14.75 -6.53
CA PRO A 40 40.66 -14.39 -5.37
C PRO A 40 42.07 -13.97 -5.77
N TYR A 41 42.66 -13.06 -5.00
CA TYR A 41 44.06 -12.65 -5.13
C TYR A 41 44.70 -12.55 -3.74
N ASN A 42 45.99 -12.85 -3.62
CA ASN A 42 46.67 -12.95 -2.32
C ASN A 42 48.15 -12.54 -2.41
N THR A 43 48.79 -12.36 -1.25
CA THR A 43 50.15 -11.82 -1.13
C THR A 43 51.30 -12.81 -1.41
N THR A 44 52.12 -12.40 -2.38
CA THR A 44 53.59 -12.51 -2.61
C THR A 44 54.20 -13.78 -3.21
N ALA A 45 54.85 -13.59 -4.35
CA ALA A 45 55.83 -14.47 -4.98
C ALA A 45 57.06 -14.83 -4.11
N TYR A 46 57.20 -14.23 -2.92
CA TYR A 46 58.28 -14.49 -1.96
C TYR A 46 57.92 -15.61 -0.96
N LEU A 47 56.67 -16.12 -1.02
CA LEU A 47 56.08 -17.04 -0.05
C LEU A 47 55.59 -18.37 -0.66
N ASP A 48 56.02 -18.72 -1.87
CA ASP A 48 55.74 -20.03 -2.53
C ASP A 48 56.30 -21.26 -1.76
N GLY A 49 56.83 -21.06 -0.54
CA GLY A 49 57.31 -22.09 0.39
C GLY A 49 56.24 -22.76 1.27
N GLY A 50 54.94 -22.50 1.06
CA GLY A 50 53.85 -23.31 1.64
C GLY A 50 53.41 -22.98 3.08
N ASP A 51 53.72 -21.80 3.62
CA ASP A 51 53.36 -21.41 5.00
C ASP A 51 51.96 -20.78 5.08
N ALA A 52 50.97 -21.56 5.50
CA ALA A 52 49.56 -21.16 5.58
C ALA A 52 49.29 -20.00 6.57
N GLY A 53 50.20 -19.72 7.51
CA GLY A 53 50.05 -18.67 8.53
C GLY A 53 50.27 -17.23 8.03
N LYS A 54 50.65 -17.04 6.76
CA LYS A 54 50.99 -15.71 6.16
C LYS A 54 50.00 -15.22 5.10
N GLN A 55 48.88 -15.92 4.92
CA GLN A 55 47.83 -15.52 3.99
C GLN A 55 46.90 -14.48 4.62
N VAL A 56 46.42 -13.51 3.84
CA VAL A 56 45.27 -12.70 4.24
C VAL A 56 44.06 -13.63 4.24
N TYR A 57 43.46 -13.85 5.41
CA TYR A 57 42.31 -14.75 5.54
C TYR A 57 41.05 -13.99 6.02
N PRO A 58 39.92 -14.11 5.29
CA PRO A 58 39.77 -14.75 3.98
C PRO A 58 40.48 -13.96 2.86
N PRO A 59 40.91 -14.61 1.75
CA PRO A 59 41.61 -13.92 0.67
C PRO A 59 40.70 -12.86 0.03
N PRO A 60 41.23 -11.66 -0.27
CA PRO A 60 40.48 -10.66 -1.01
C PRO A 60 40.18 -11.20 -2.41
N ARG A 61 39.08 -10.74 -3.00
CA ARG A 61 38.62 -11.21 -4.31
C ARG A 61 37.96 -10.10 -5.09
N LEU A 62 38.02 -10.21 -6.41
CA LEU A 62 37.21 -9.42 -7.32
C LEU A 62 36.20 -10.30 -8.03
N VAL A 63 35.07 -9.72 -8.40
CA VAL A 63 34.11 -10.32 -9.31
C VAL A 63 34.33 -9.72 -10.69
N VAL A 64 34.55 -10.58 -11.70
CA VAL A 64 34.55 -10.19 -13.11
C VAL A 64 33.15 -10.45 -13.65
N ARG A 65 32.39 -9.37 -13.81
CA ARG A 65 31.00 -9.43 -14.27
C ARG A 65 30.91 -9.91 -15.72
N GLU A 66 29.83 -10.60 -16.06
CA GLU A 66 29.52 -10.94 -17.45
C GLU A 66 28.31 -10.18 -18.01
N PRO A 67 28.28 -9.93 -19.34
CA PRO A 67 29.30 -10.28 -20.35
C PRO A 67 30.41 -9.23 -20.51
N ASP A 68 30.27 -8.05 -19.89
CA ASP A 68 31.12 -6.87 -20.10
C ASP A 68 32.55 -6.99 -19.50
N GLY A 69 32.76 -7.91 -18.57
CA GLY A 69 34.03 -8.08 -17.88
C GLY A 69 34.35 -6.95 -16.92
N GLN A 70 33.33 -6.26 -16.39
CA GLN A 70 33.53 -5.20 -15.41
C GLN A 70 34.10 -5.79 -14.12
N LEU A 71 35.17 -5.18 -13.61
CA LEU A 71 35.76 -5.56 -12.33
C LEU A 71 34.96 -4.95 -11.19
N ARG A 72 34.57 -5.79 -10.22
CA ARG A 72 33.75 -5.38 -9.08
C ARG A 72 34.33 -5.90 -7.77
N VAL A 73 34.26 -5.07 -6.74
CA VAL A 73 34.55 -5.46 -5.36
C VAL A 73 33.24 -6.00 -4.78
N PRO A 74 33.17 -7.27 -4.36
CA PRO A 74 31.96 -7.81 -3.75
C PRO A 74 31.70 -7.14 -2.40
N ALA A 75 30.43 -7.08 -2.00
CA ALA A 75 30.09 -6.64 -0.66
C ALA A 75 30.64 -7.63 0.40
N PRO A 76 30.95 -7.15 1.62
CA PRO A 76 31.39 -8.03 2.72
C PRO A 76 30.37 -9.10 3.09
N ARG A 77 29.08 -8.86 2.82
CA ARG A 77 27.98 -9.79 3.02
C ARG A 77 27.36 -10.16 1.68
N PRO A 78 26.91 -11.42 1.47
CA PRO A 78 26.27 -11.84 0.22
C PRO A 78 25.05 -11.03 -0.20
N GLU A 79 24.35 -10.43 0.77
CA GLU A 79 23.16 -9.63 0.54
C GLU A 79 23.47 -8.23 -0.03
N GLY A 80 24.69 -7.75 0.16
CA GLY A 80 25.10 -6.42 -0.28
C GLY A 80 25.43 -6.39 -1.78
N VAL A 81 25.31 -5.20 -2.37
CA VAL A 81 25.66 -4.97 -3.77
C VAL A 81 27.17 -4.86 -3.95
N SER A 82 27.71 -5.55 -4.95
CA SER A 82 29.08 -5.33 -5.40
C SER A 82 29.21 -3.90 -5.96
N VAL A 83 30.41 -3.33 -5.95
CA VAL A 83 30.68 -1.99 -6.50
C VAL A 83 31.81 -2.04 -7.53
N PRO A 84 31.86 -1.13 -8.52
CA PRO A 84 32.98 -1.09 -9.46
C PRO A 84 34.34 -1.01 -8.75
N ALA A 85 35.29 -1.84 -9.20
CA ALA A 85 36.66 -1.81 -8.70
C ALA A 85 37.34 -0.49 -9.07
N ARG A 86 38.13 0.05 -8.13
CA ARG A 86 38.73 1.39 -8.25
C ARG A 86 40.22 1.28 -8.59
N LEU A 87 40.75 2.33 -9.21
CA LEU A 87 42.19 2.53 -9.36
C LEU A 87 42.66 3.61 -8.37
N PRO A 88 43.76 3.37 -7.63
CA PRO A 88 44.32 4.36 -6.71
C PRO A 88 44.62 5.69 -7.40
N GLY A 89 44.32 6.81 -6.74
CA GLY A 89 44.63 8.15 -7.23
C GLY A 89 43.77 8.65 -8.40
N GLN A 90 42.70 7.93 -8.77
CA GLN A 90 41.78 8.33 -9.83
C GLN A 90 40.37 8.54 -9.29
N GLY A 91 39.69 9.57 -9.80
CA GLY A 91 38.25 9.72 -9.61
C GLY A 91 37.47 8.65 -10.38
N TYR A 92 36.24 8.40 -9.97
CA TYR A 92 35.40 7.36 -10.56
C TYR A 92 33.92 7.73 -10.55
N TRP A 93 33.15 7.05 -11.39
CA TRP A 93 31.69 7.15 -11.42
C TRP A 93 31.08 6.13 -10.46
N ALA A 94 30.54 6.61 -9.34
CA ALA A 94 29.78 5.79 -8.40
C ALA A 94 28.38 5.51 -8.96
N GLU A 95 27.99 4.23 -9.00
CA GLU A 95 26.64 3.82 -9.39
C GLU A 95 25.61 4.27 -8.33
N LEU A 96 24.53 4.88 -8.81
CA LEU A 96 23.34 5.19 -8.02
C LEU A 96 22.35 4.04 -8.22
N VAL A 97 22.47 3.01 -7.39
CA VAL A 97 21.62 1.81 -7.44
C VAL A 97 20.27 2.12 -6.82
N ASP A 98 19.20 1.62 -7.45
CA ASP A 98 17.85 1.74 -6.93
C ASP A 98 17.76 1.16 -5.49
N PRO A 99 17.17 1.90 -4.54
CA PRO A 99 17.02 1.45 -3.16
C PRO A 99 16.27 0.12 -3.04
N GLU A 100 15.32 -0.17 -3.93
CA GLU A 100 14.56 -1.42 -3.93
C GLU A 100 15.48 -2.62 -4.20
N PHE A 101 16.42 -2.50 -5.14
CA PHE A 101 17.40 -3.57 -5.39
C PHE A 101 18.32 -3.75 -4.18
N THR A 102 18.79 -2.64 -3.60
CA THR A 102 19.68 -2.67 -2.43
C THR A 102 19.00 -3.32 -1.22
N ALA A 103 17.70 -3.10 -1.03
CA ALA A 103 16.92 -3.67 0.06
C ALA A 103 16.51 -5.14 -0.16
N SER A 104 16.63 -5.66 -1.39
CA SER A 104 16.14 -7.00 -1.75
C SER A 104 16.97 -8.16 -1.19
N GLY A 105 18.23 -7.91 -0.81
CA GLY A 105 19.19 -8.95 -0.44
C GLY A 105 19.68 -9.81 -1.62
N LEU A 106 19.42 -9.38 -2.86
CA LEU A 106 19.77 -10.10 -4.09
C LEU A 106 21.10 -9.63 -4.71
N GLY A 107 21.96 -8.95 -3.95
CA GLY A 107 23.23 -8.42 -4.42
C GLY A 107 24.16 -9.46 -5.06
N TYR A 108 24.11 -10.72 -4.59
CA TYR A 108 24.87 -11.84 -5.13
C TYR A 108 24.58 -12.17 -6.61
N LEU A 109 23.45 -11.72 -7.17
CA LEU A 109 23.08 -11.87 -8.59
C LEU A 109 23.74 -10.82 -9.49
N GLY A 110 24.35 -9.79 -8.90
CA GLY A 110 24.82 -8.61 -9.59
C GLY A 110 23.70 -7.63 -9.92
N VAL A 111 23.97 -6.33 -9.75
CA VAL A 111 23.00 -5.26 -9.98
C VAL A 111 22.67 -5.15 -11.47
N PRO A 112 21.42 -5.39 -11.94
CA PRO A 112 21.05 -5.16 -13.33
C PRO A 112 21.31 -3.70 -13.75
N ASP A 113 21.72 -3.47 -14.99
CA ASP A 113 21.88 -2.10 -15.51
C ASP A 113 20.58 -1.29 -15.39
N MET A 114 19.43 -1.93 -15.63
CA MET A 114 18.11 -1.33 -15.45
C MET A 114 17.79 -0.89 -14.01
N ALA A 115 18.50 -1.40 -13.00
CA ALA A 115 18.37 -0.97 -11.60
C ALA A 115 19.40 0.10 -11.20
N VAL A 116 20.26 0.56 -12.13
CA VAL A 116 21.17 1.68 -11.91
C VAL A 116 20.50 2.93 -12.46
N ALA A 117 20.07 3.83 -11.58
CA ALA A 117 19.40 5.08 -11.95
C ALA A 117 20.35 6.06 -12.67
N GLY A 118 21.63 6.00 -12.35
CA GLY A 118 22.66 6.83 -12.94
C GLY A 118 23.99 6.69 -12.22
N TRP A 119 24.85 7.68 -12.41
CA TRP A 119 26.15 7.74 -11.76
C TRP A 119 26.47 9.13 -11.25
N GLN A 120 27.15 9.19 -10.11
CA GLN A 120 27.70 10.41 -9.52
C GLN A 120 29.23 10.36 -9.56
N TRP A 121 29.87 11.45 -9.97
CA TRP A 121 31.33 11.52 -9.98
C TRP A 121 31.88 11.69 -8.56
N VAL A 122 32.90 10.89 -8.25
CA VAL A 122 33.64 10.89 -6.99
C VAL A 122 35.11 11.16 -7.30
N GLU A 123 35.70 12.14 -6.63
CA GLU A 123 37.11 12.46 -6.77
C GLU A 123 38.02 11.39 -6.18
N ALA A 124 39.32 11.46 -6.49
CA ALA A 124 40.32 10.49 -6.03
C ALA A 124 40.43 10.42 -4.49
N ASP A 125 40.08 11.50 -3.79
CA ASP A 125 40.04 11.58 -2.32
C ASP A 125 38.74 11.03 -1.69
N GLY A 126 37.78 10.60 -2.53
CA GLY A 126 36.48 10.09 -2.10
C GLY A 126 35.37 11.14 -2.05
N THR A 127 35.65 12.41 -2.37
CA THR A 127 34.65 13.49 -2.34
C THR A 127 33.63 13.31 -3.47
N ARG A 128 32.34 13.21 -3.11
CA ARG A 128 31.23 13.19 -4.09
C ARG A 128 30.97 14.60 -4.61
N THR A 129 30.80 14.72 -5.93
CA THR A 129 30.55 15.99 -6.60
C THR A 129 29.10 16.09 -7.08
N ALA A 130 28.69 17.30 -7.52
CA ALA A 130 27.39 17.51 -8.17
C ALA A 130 27.34 17.00 -9.62
N ARG A 131 28.46 16.48 -10.16
CA ARG A 131 28.50 15.98 -11.53
C ARG A 131 27.84 14.61 -11.59
N GLU A 132 26.67 14.56 -12.23
CA GLU A 132 25.85 13.35 -12.38
C GLU A 132 25.59 13.03 -13.85
N ARG A 133 25.32 11.75 -14.14
CA ARG A 133 24.81 11.30 -15.44
C ARG A 133 23.69 10.29 -15.21
N VAL A 134 22.57 10.48 -15.90
CA VAL A 134 21.39 9.60 -15.81
C VAL A 134 21.61 8.37 -16.68
N ASN A 135 21.14 7.21 -16.23
CA ASN A 135 21.06 6.02 -17.07
C ASN A 135 19.78 6.07 -17.91
N PRO A 136 19.84 6.21 -19.25
CA PRO A 136 18.65 6.16 -20.10
C PRO A 136 17.99 4.77 -20.11
N GLY A 137 18.70 3.71 -19.70
CA GLY A 137 18.17 2.35 -19.56
C GLY A 137 17.58 2.04 -18.19
N TYR A 138 17.60 2.98 -17.23
CA TYR A 138 16.98 2.76 -15.92
C TYR A 138 15.48 2.47 -16.08
N ARG A 139 14.97 1.52 -15.31
CA ARG A 139 13.54 1.25 -15.19
C ARG A 139 13.14 1.36 -13.73
N THR A 140 12.06 2.07 -13.45
CA THR A 140 11.61 2.32 -12.07
C THR A 140 11.35 1.01 -11.30
N GLY A 141 11.69 0.98 -10.02
CA GLY A 141 11.44 -0.17 -9.15
C GLY A 141 9.95 -0.54 -9.03
N PRO A 142 9.63 -1.83 -8.83
CA PRO A 142 8.25 -2.33 -8.81
C PRO A 142 7.40 -1.69 -7.72
N VAL A 143 7.94 -1.47 -6.51
CA VAL A 143 7.16 -0.90 -5.41
C VAL A 143 6.77 0.55 -5.72
N ARG A 144 7.68 1.33 -6.31
CA ARG A 144 7.38 2.67 -6.82
C ARG A 144 6.37 2.67 -7.98
N MET A 145 6.37 1.64 -8.82
CA MET A 145 5.32 1.45 -9.85
C MET A 145 3.95 1.05 -9.27
N GLY A 146 3.85 0.82 -7.95
CA GLY A 146 2.61 0.48 -7.26
C GLY A 146 2.35 -1.02 -7.10
N TYR A 147 3.35 -1.88 -7.31
CA TYR A 147 3.26 -3.29 -6.93
C TYR A 147 3.24 -3.44 -5.39
N PRO A 148 2.58 -4.48 -4.84
CA PRO A 148 2.60 -4.73 -3.41
C PRO A 148 4.03 -4.89 -2.88
N ARG A 149 4.31 -4.32 -1.71
CA ARG A 149 5.62 -4.43 -1.06
C ARG A 149 5.97 -5.90 -0.77
N PRO A 150 7.12 -6.40 -1.25
CA PRO A 150 7.59 -7.75 -0.96
C PRO A 150 7.84 -7.98 0.53
N VAL A 151 7.49 -9.17 1.02
CA VAL A 151 7.77 -9.60 2.41
C VAL A 151 8.92 -10.59 2.53
N ASN A 152 9.41 -11.12 1.40
CA ASN A 152 10.54 -12.05 1.37
C ASN A 152 11.35 -11.94 0.07
N ARG A 153 12.47 -12.66 -0.01
CA ARG A 153 13.36 -12.63 -1.18
C ARG A 153 12.72 -13.17 -2.45
N LEU A 154 11.87 -14.21 -2.34
CA LEU A 154 11.18 -14.78 -3.50
C LEU A 154 10.27 -13.73 -4.14
N GLU A 155 9.49 -13.00 -3.35
CA GLU A 155 8.64 -11.92 -3.87
C GLU A 155 9.44 -10.82 -4.58
N TRP A 156 10.63 -10.45 -4.08
CA TRP A 156 11.54 -9.55 -4.80
C TRP A 156 11.97 -10.12 -6.15
N VAL A 157 12.35 -11.40 -6.20
CA VAL A 157 12.74 -12.10 -7.43
C VAL A 157 11.60 -12.06 -8.46
N LEU A 158 10.37 -12.35 -8.04
CA LEU A 158 9.19 -12.33 -8.93
C LEU A 158 8.89 -10.93 -9.45
N LEU A 159 8.96 -9.90 -8.60
CA LEU A 159 8.73 -8.52 -9.02
C LEU A 159 9.82 -8.00 -9.95
N PHE A 160 11.08 -8.30 -9.68
CA PHE A 160 12.19 -7.89 -10.57
C PHE A 160 12.09 -8.56 -11.94
N ALA A 161 11.60 -9.80 -12.03
CA ALA A 161 11.25 -10.40 -13.32
C ALA A 161 10.06 -9.68 -13.98
N ALA A 162 9.00 -9.37 -13.22
CA ALA A 162 7.81 -8.69 -13.75
C ALA A 162 8.11 -7.29 -14.32
N VAL A 163 9.00 -6.51 -13.68
CA VAL A 163 9.48 -5.23 -14.21
C VAL A 163 10.69 -5.38 -15.12
N GLY A 164 11.02 -6.59 -15.56
CA GLY A 164 12.07 -6.87 -16.53
C GLY A 164 13.49 -6.60 -16.04
N TRP A 165 13.73 -6.30 -14.76
CA TRP A 165 15.09 -6.20 -14.21
C TRP A 165 15.84 -7.53 -14.28
N PHE A 166 15.11 -8.65 -14.18
CA PHE A 166 15.65 -10.00 -14.35
C PHE A 166 15.17 -10.62 -15.65
N ASP A 167 16.10 -11.23 -16.39
CA ASP A 167 15.82 -12.14 -17.49
C ASP A 167 15.55 -13.56 -16.96
N ASP A 168 15.11 -14.47 -17.83
CA ASP A 168 14.76 -15.85 -17.47
C ASP A 168 15.92 -16.59 -16.80
N ARG A 169 17.15 -16.31 -17.23
CA ARG A 169 18.36 -16.93 -16.67
C ARG A 169 18.62 -16.47 -15.24
N ARG A 170 18.55 -15.16 -15.00
CA ARG A 170 18.74 -14.59 -13.66
C ARG A 170 17.59 -14.96 -12.73
N LEU A 171 16.36 -14.99 -13.23
CA LEU A 171 15.19 -15.50 -12.51
C LEU A 171 15.44 -16.95 -12.06
N ALA A 172 15.77 -17.86 -12.99
CA ALA A 172 16.04 -19.26 -12.65
C ALA A 172 17.20 -19.40 -11.66
N THR A 173 18.27 -18.61 -11.82
CA THR A 173 19.41 -18.60 -10.90
C THR A 173 19.01 -18.13 -9.51
N ALA A 174 18.21 -17.07 -9.41
CA ALA A 174 17.72 -16.55 -8.14
C ALA A 174 16.87 -17.59 -7.40
N LEU A 175 15.97 -18.25 -8.14
CA LEU A 175 15.05 -19.25 -7.62
C LEU A 175 15.74 -20.46 -6.97
N THR A 176 16.98 -20.79 -7.37
CA THR A 176 17.79 -21.86 -6.75
C THR A 176 18.04 -21.67 -5.24
N GLN A 177 17.93 -20.42 -4.76
CA GLN A 177 18.17 -20.04 -3.36
C GLN A 177 16.89 -19.58 -2.65
N THR A 178 15.72 -19.99 -3.15
CA THR A 178 14.41 -19.57 -2.62
C THR A 178 13.59 -20.74 -2.09
N GLU A 179 12.70 -20.41 -1.15
CA GLU A 179 11.69 -21.30 -0.60
C GLU A 179 10.33 -20.96 -1.22
N VAL A 180 9.52 -21.99 -1.48
CA VAL A 180 8.17 -21.90 -2.02
C VAL A 180 7.19 -22.63 -1.12
N LEU A 181 5.91 -22.28 -1.21
CA LEU A 181 4.84 -22.98 -0.51
C LEU A 181 4.04 -23.84 -1.50
N GLU A 182 3.80 -25.08 -1.10
CA GLU A 182 2.89 -26.02 -1.76
C GLU A 182 1.65 -26.21 -0.88
N ALA A 183 0.46 -25.89 -1.40
CA ALA A 183 -0.78 -26.09 -0.67
C ALA A 183 -1.08 -27.59 -0.50
N LEU A 184 -1.33 -28.04 0.73
CA LEU A 184 -1.65 -29.44 1.05
C LEU A 184 -3.16 -29.70 1.14
N ASP A 185 -3.96 -28.64 1.26
CA ASP A 185 -5.43 -28.68 1.30
C ASP A 185 -6.06 -27.36 0.77
N GLY A 186 -7.40 -27.26 0.80
CA GLY A 186 -8.11 -26.01 0.50
C GLY A 186 -8.48 -25.76 -0.96
N GLY A 187 -8.54 -26.81 -1.80
CA GLY A 187 -9.22 -26.74 -3.11
C GLY A 187 -8.52 -25.92 -4.20
N GLY A 188 -7.23 -25.62 -4.05
CA GLY A 188 -6.41 -25.18 -5.20
C GLY A 188 -6.43 -26.26 -6.30
N ARG A 189 -6.23 -25.86 -7.57
CA ARG A 189 -5.95 -26.85 -8.63
C ARG A 189 -4.75 -27.67 -8.12
N GLY A 190 -4.95 -28.95 -7.82
CA GLY A 190 -3.83 -29.85 -7.55
C GLY A 190 -2.89 -29.85 -8.77
N PRO A 191 -1.63 -30.30 -8.62
CA PRO A 191 -0.72 -30.37 -9.75
C PRO A 191 -1.42 -31.10 -10.91
N ALA A 192 -1.68 -30.36 -11.99
CA ALA A 192 -2.06 -30.98 -13.25
C ALA A 192 -0.78 -31.55 -13.86
N LEU A 193 -0.89 -32.56 -14.72
CA LEU A 193 0.27 -33.22 -15.33
C LEU A 193 1.26 -32.23 -16.00
N ASP A 194 0.81 -31.03 -16.38
CA ASP A 194 1.59 -29.98 -17.04
C ASP A 194 1.90 -28.75 -16.15
N ARG A 195 1.24 -28.57 -15.00
CA ARG A 195 1.34 -27.33 -14.19
C ARG A 195 1.45 -27.60 -12.70
N TYR A 196 2.42 -26.93 -12.06
CA TYR A 196 2.70 -27.06 -10.64
C TYR A 196 2.52 -25.71 -9.91
N PRO A 197 1.39 -25.48 -9.21
CA PRO A 197 1.14 -24.22 -8.51
C PRO A 197 1.96 -24.10 -7.23
N LEU A 198 2.67 -22.98 -7.09
CA LEU A 198 3.54 -22.64 -5.96
C LEU A 198 3.24 -21.23 -5.49
N TYR A 199 3.40 -20.97 -4.20
CA TYR A 199 3.05 -19.68 -3.61
C TYR A 199 4.26 -19.08 -2.90
N SER A 200 4.42 -17.78 -3.05
CA SER A 200 5.56 -17.05 -2.47
C SER A 200 5.41 -16.71 -0.99
N SER A 201 4.18 -16.70 -0.48
CA SER A 201 3.86 -16.50 0.93
C SER A 201 2.44 -16.98 1.23
N PRO A 202 2.08 -17.17 2.52
CA PRO A 202 0.74 -17.66 2.87
C PRO A 202 -0.39 -16.76 2.35
N ARG A 203 -0.11 -15.46 2.15
CA ARG A 203 -1.03 -14.45 1.61
C ARG A 203 -1.62 -14.84 0.25
N TYR A 204 -0.85 -15.56 -0.57
CA TYR A 204 -1.24 -15.94 -1.92
C TYR A 204 -1.83 -17.35 -1.99
N LEU A 205 -1.80 -18.11 -0.90
CA LEU A 205 -2.48 -19.40 -0.83
C LEU A 205 -3.99 -19.21 -1.00
N PRO A 206 -4.72 -20.21 -1.54
CA PRO A 206 -6.16 -20.22 -1.53
C PRO A 206 -6.71 -19.93 -0.12
N ALA A 207 -7.80 -19.16 -0.04
CA ALA A 207 -8.37 -18.71 1.23
C ALA A 207 -8.87 -19.87 2.12
N ASP A 208 -9.04 -21.07 1.58
CA ASP A 208 -9.44 -22.27 2.30
C ASP A 208 -8.27 -23.17 2.69
N THR A 209 -7.04 -22.86 2.28
CA THR A 209 -5.84 -23.62 2.65
C THR A 209 -5.50 -23.40 4.13
N THR A 210 -5.41 -24.51 4.86
CA THR A 210 -5.10 -24.56 6.29
C THR A 210 -3.71 -25.11 6.57
N ARG A 211 -3.18 -25.94 5.66
CA ARG A 211 -1.84 -26.53 5.74
C ARG A 211 -1.09 -26.41 4.43
N TRP A 212 0.20 -26.19 4.52
CA TRP A 212 1.10 -26.13 3.36
C TRP A 212 2.44 -26.77 3.70
N ARG A 213 3.16 -27.15 2.67
CA ARG A 213 4.56 -27.56 2.76
C ARG A 213 5.42 -26.38 2.32
N ARG A 214 6.30 -25.91 3.20
CA ARG A 214 7.35 -24.94 2.86
C ARG A 214 8.60 -25.73 2.48
N VAL A 215 9.03 -25.56 1.24
CA VAL A 215 10.10 -26.36 0.65
C VAL A 215 11.04 -25.47 -0.16
N ASP A 216 12.35 -25.72 -0.08
CA ASP A 216 13.29 -25.05 -0.97
C ASP A 216 13.13 -25.57 -2.40
N LEU A 217 13.22 -24.68 -3.38
CA LEU A 217 12.89 -25.04 -4.76
C LEU A 217 13.80 -26.14 -5.31
N ALA A 218 15.07 -26.19 -4.87
CA ALA A 218 16.03 -27.20 -5.29
C ALA A 218 15.62 -28.61 -4.84
N THR A 219 15.19 -28.76 -3.58
CA THR A 219 14.64 -30.02 -3.06
C THR A 219 13.37 -30.41 -3.80
N LEU A 220 12.46 -29.46 -4.04
CA LEU A 220 11.20 -29.74 -4.71
C LEU A 220 11.40 -30.27 -6.13
N VAL A 221 12.15 -29.55 -6.97
CA VAL A 221 12.35 -29.94 -8.39
C VAL A 221 13.20 -31.20 -8.52
N GLY A 222 14.08 -31.49 -7.55
CA GLY A 222 14.84 -32.73 -7.51
C GLY A 222 13.99 -33.97 -7.28
N GLY A 223 12.78 -33.83 -6.73
CA GLY A 223 11.83 -34.91 -6.51
C GLY A 223 10.89 -35.18 -7.70
N PHE A 224 10.95 -34.36 -8.75
CA PHE A 224 10.03 -34.45 -9.87
C PHE A 224 10.42 -35.56 -10.86
N THR A 225 9.46 -36.43 -11.17
CA THR A 225 9.62 -37.49 -12.21
C THR A 225 9.31 -36.99 -13.61
N GLN A 226 8.48 -35.95 -13.72
CA GLN A 226 8.20 -35.19 -14.95
C GLN A 226 8.57 -33.73 -14.71
N GLN A 227 8.90 -32.96 -15.74
CA GLN A 227 9.29 -31.54 -15.59
C GLN A 227 8.09 -30.62 -15.89
N PRO A 228 7.19 -30.35 -14.93
CA PRO A 228 6.03 -29.49 -15.17
C PRO A 228 6.45 -28.02 -15.35
N LEU A 229 5.52 -27.19 -15.81
CA LEU A 229 5.65 -25.75 -15.75
C LEU A 229 5.32 -25.27 -14.34
N LEU A 230 6.25 -24.58 -13.67
CA LEU A 230 6.03 -24.01 -12.34
C LEU A 230 5.20 -22.74 -12.47
N TRP A 231 4.14 -22.61 -11.68
CA TRP A 231 3.29 -21.43 -11.61
C TRP A 231 3.45 -20.79 -10.23
N ILE A 232 4.34 -19.81 -10.13
CA ILE A 232 4.68 -19.18 -8.85
C ILE A 232 3.83 -17.92 -8.66
N TYR A 233 2.86 -18.00 -7.75
CA TYR A 233 1.96 -16.90 -7.38
C TYR A 233 2.63 -15.95 -6.38
N GLY A 234 2.58 -14.65 -6.67
CA GLY A 234 3.13 -13.61 -5.81
C GLY A 234 2.51 -12.24 -6.02
N PRO A 235 3.19 -11.17 -5.58
CA PRO A 235 2.64 -9.82 -5.58
C PRO A 235 2.36 -9.30 -6.99
N GLY A 236 1.07 -9.21 -7.34
CA GLY A 236 0.62 -8.61 -8.60
C GLY A 236 1.02 -9.39 -9.87
N THR A 237 1.54 -10.61 -9.73
CA THR A 237 2.01 -11.41 -10.86
C THR A 237 2.01 -12.91 -10.54
N THR A 238 1.82 -13.71 -11.58
CA THR A 238 2.13 -15.15 -11.59
C THR A 238 3.28 -15.36 -12.55
N GLN A 239 4.36 -15.95 -12.09
CA GLN A 239 5.52 -16.27 -12.94
C GLN A 239 5.45 -17.72 -13.40
N GLU A 240 5.53 -17.92 -14.71
CA GLU A 240 5.58 -19.23 -15.35
C GLU A 240 7.04 -19.60 -15.60
N VAL A 241 7.55 -20.62 -14.90
CA VAL A 241 8.97 -20.98 -14.95
C VAL A 241 9.12 -22.44 -15.37
N PRO A 242 9.75 -22.73 -16.52
CA PRO A 242 10.05 -24.11 -16.90
C PRO A 242 10.95 -24.77 -15.86
N THR A 243 10.58 -25.96 -15.37
CA THR A 243 11.41 -26.72 -14.41
C THR A 243 12.82 -26.97 -14.96
N ALA A 244 12.96 -27.20 -16.27
CA ALA A 244 14.24 -27.37 -16.95
C ALA A 244 15.21 -26.18 -16.72
N ASN A 245 14.71 -24.95 -16.68
CA ASN A 245 15.55 -23.76 -16.47
C ASN A 245 16.11 -23.73 -15.05
N VAL A 246 15.30 -24.12 -14.05
CA VAL A 246 15.74 -24.20 -12.65
C VAL A 246 16.77 -25.32 -12.47
N LEU A 247 16.54 -26.49 -13.08
CA LEU A 247 17.49 -27.61 -13.05
C LEU A 247 18.83 -27.23 -13.69
N ALA A 248 18.81 -26.60 -14.87
CA ALA A 248 20.02 -26.10 -15.52
C ALA A 248 20.75 -25.04 -14.67
N ALA A 249 20.00 -24.18 -13.96
CA ALA A 249 20.60 -23.23 -13.04
C ALA A 249 21.23 -23.92 -11.82
N LEU A 250 20.63 -24.99 -11.28
CA LEU A 250 21.15 -25.76 -10.15
C LEU A 250 22.44 -26.52 -10.46
N GLU A 251 22.63 -26.96 -11.71
CA GLU A 251 23.88 -27.59 -12.16
C GLU A 251 25.07 -26.63 -12.04
N VAL A 252 24.83 -25.34 -12.28
CA VAL A 252 25.88 -24.30 -12.23
C VAL A 252 25.97 -23.65 -10.85
N PHE A 253 24.82 -23.43 -10.21
CA PHE A 253 24.67 -22.70 -8.96
C PHE A 253 23.84 -23.54 -7.97
N PRO A 254 24.46 -24.55 -7.33
CA PRO A 254 23.76 -25.38 -6.37
C PRO A 254 23.28 -24.56 -5.17
N ARG A 255 22.25 -25.06 -4.49
CA ARG A 255 21.78 -24.50 -3.22
C ARG A 255 22.94 -24.43 -2.21
N VAL A 256 23.12 -23.27 -1.58
CA VAL A 256 24.15 -23.09 -0.54
C VAL A 256 23.62 -23.21 0.89
N ALA A 257 22.30 -23.02 1.06
CA ALA A 257 21.63 -23.20 2.35
C ALA A 257 21.28 -24.69 2.61
N PRO A 258 21.08 -25.08 3.89
CA PRO A 258 20.50 -26.38 4.21
C PRO A 258 19.14 -26.59 3.52
N PRO A 259 18.80 -27.83 3.13
CA PRO A 259 17.47 -28.13 2.59
C PRO A 259 16.38 -27.77 3.60
N VAL A 260 15.27 -27.24 3.08
CA VAL A 260 14.06 -26.92 3.84
C VAL A 260 12.94 -27.76 3.26
N ASP A 261 12.27 -28.51 4.13
CA ASP A 261 11.09 -29.30 3.79
C ASP A 261 10.28 -29.54 5.07
N VAL A 262 9.33 -28.64 5.33
CA VAL A 262 8.53 -28.66 6.56
C VAL A 262 7.05 -28.45 6.25
N THR A 263 6.19 -29.13 7.01
CA THR A 263 4.75 -28.87 6.98
C THR A 263 4.40 -27.80 8.01
N GLU A 264 3.66 -26.79 7.58
CA GLU A 264 3.17 -25.69 8.41
C GLU A 264 1.65 -25.62 8.34
N SER A 265 1.05 -24.91 9.31
CA SER A 265 -0.39 -24.72 9.40
C SER A 265 -0.74 -23.33 9.89
N ARG A 266 -1.94 -22.90 9.55
CA ARG A 266 -2.58 -21.68 10.05
C ARG A 266 -2.65 -21.65 11.58
N TYR A 267 -2.33 -20.49 12.19
CA TYR A 267 -2.31 -20.31 13.64
C TYR A 267 -3.70 -20.51 14.27
N GLU A 268 -4.79 -20.16 13.56
CA GLU A 268 -6.17 -20.36 14.01
C GLU A 268 -6.63 -21.83 14.10
N PHE A 269 -5.74 -22.76 13.77
CA PHE A 269 -5.92 -24.21 13.92
C PHE A 269 -4.94 -24.83 14.95
N SER A 270 -4.09 -24.02 15.58
CA SER A 270 -3.08 -24.49 16.54
C SER A 270 -3.69 -24.94 17.87
N ALA A 271 -3.03 -25.88 18.54
CA ALA A 271 -3.36 -26.26 19.91
C ALA A 271 -3.09 -25.10 20.89
N GLU A 272 -2.03 -24.33 20.65
CA GLU A 272 -1.67 -23.14 21.44
C GLU A 272 -2.84 -22.14 21.52
N LEU A 273 -3.50 -21.84 20.40
CA LEU A 273 -4.64 -20.93 20.41
C LEU A 273 -5.84 -21.53 21.14
N ALA A 274 -6.07 -22.84 21.02
CA ALA A 274 -7.15 -23.51 21.72
C ALA A 274 -6.95 -23.44 23.25
N ASP A 275 -5.70 -23.50 23.72
CA ASP A 275 -5.33 -23.35 25.13
C ASP A 275 -5.54 -21.90 25.59
N PHE A 276 -5.06 -20.94 24.80
CA PHE A 276 -5.28 -19.51 25.03
C PHE A 276 -6.76 -19.13 25.12
N ALA A 277 -7.62 -19.72 24.27
CA ALA A 277 -9.06 -19.49 24.30
C ALA A 277 -9.71 -20.00 25.61
N ARG A 278 -9.24 -21.11 26.17
CA ARG A 278 -9.72 -21.64 27.47
C ARG A 278 -9.33 -20.74 28.63
N GLU A 279 -8.08 -20.29 28.65
CA GLU A 279 -7.59 -19.32 29.66
C GLU A 279 -8.34 -17.99 29.58
N THR A 280 -8.60 -17.51 28.37
CA THR A 280 -9.36 -16.28 28.12
C THR A 280 -10.80 -16.41 28.61
N ALA A 281 -11.46 -17.56 28.36
CA ALA A 281 -12.81 -17.83 28.87
C ALA A 281 -12.86 -17.78 30.40
N ALA A 282 -11.89 -18.42 31.06
CA ALA A 282 -11.80 -18.43 32.52
C ALA A 282 -11.63 -17.01 33.08
N ARG A 283 -10.77 -16.19 32.46
CA ARG A 283 -10.59 -14.77 32.84
C ARG A 283 -11.84 -13.93 32.60
N ALA A 284 -12.57 -14.17 31.50
CA ALA A 284 -13.79 -13.46 31.15
C ALA A 284 -15.03 -14.00 31.89
N GLY A 285 -14.89 -15.01 32.77
CA GLY A 285 -15.98 -15.62 33.53
C GLY A 285 -17.00 -16.38 32.66
N LEU A 286 -16.57 -16.94 31.53
CA LEU A 286 -17.42 -17.74 30.64
C LEU A 286 -17.33 -19.22 31.00
N ALA A 287 -18.46 -19.93 30.93
CA ALA A 287 -18.51 -21.37 31.17
C ALA A 287 -17.78 -22.20 30.10
N GLU A 288 -17.73 -21.70 28.87
CA GLU A 288 -17.10 -22.36 27.73
C GLU A 288 -16.23 -21.38 26.94
N PRO A 289 -15.09 -21.82 26.40
CA PRO A 289 -14.26 -21.01 25.50
C PRO A 289 -15.03 -20.59 24.26
N VAL A 290 -14.71 -19.40 23.74
CA VAL A 290 -15.16 -19.00 22.42
C VAL A 290 -14.46 -19.84 21.33
N PRO A 291 -15.12 -20.10 20.19
CA PRO A 291 -14.47 -20.77 19.07
C PRO A 291 -13.24 -20.02 18.58
N ALA A 292 -12.26 -20.74 18.03
CA ALA A 292 -11.16 -20.12 17.30
C ALA A 292 -11.72 -19.29 16.13
N PRO A 293 -11.16 -18.11 15.83
CA PRO A 293 -11.71 -17.14 14.87
C PRO A 293 -11.39 -17.53 13.42
N ARG A 294 -11.75 -18.75 13.04
CA ARG A 294 -11.47 -19.34 11.72
C ARG A 294 -12.26 -18.66 10.62
N HIS A 295 -13.48 -18.23 10.93
CA HIS A 295 -14.35 -17.54 9.99
C HIS A 295 -13.82 -16.13 9.71
N GLU A 296 -13.43 -15.39 10.75
CA GLU A 296 -12.82 -14.08 10.72
C GLU A 296 -11.51 -14.10 9.91
N ALA A 297 -10.60 -15.03 10.24
CA ALA A 297 -9.33 -15.20 9.52
C ALA A 297 -9.54 -15.54 8.05
N ARG A 298 -10.55 -16.35 7.73
CA ARG A 298 -10.92 -16.66 6.34
C ARG A 298 -11.47 -15.44 5.61
N HIS A 299 -12.32 -14.63 6.25
CA HIS A 299 -12.85 -13.40 5.64
C HIS A 299 -11.75 -12.38 5.38
N ALA A 300 -10.80 -12.20 6.31
CA ALA A 300 -9.62 -11.38 6.07
C ALA A 300 -8.87 -11.85 4.80
N ARG A 301 -8.69 -13.16 4.63
CA ARG A 301 -8.01 -13.75 3.45
C ARG A 301 -8.76 -13.52 2.15
N LEU A 302 -10.09 -13.67 2.16
CA LEU A 302 -10.93 -13.33 1.00
C LEU A 302 -10.84 -11.85 0.63
N ASN A 303 -10.50 -10.98 1.58
CA ASN A 303 -10.24 -9.56 1.37
C ASN A 303 -8.75 -9.25 1.14
N GLY A 304 -7.90 -10.26 0.89
CA GLY A 304 -6.50 -10.11 0.52
C GLY A 304 -5.54 -9.78 1.66
N PHE A 305 -5.93 -10.06 2.91
CA PHE A 305 -5.11 -9.90 4.12
C PHE A 305 -5.07 -11.17 4.96
N GLU A 306 -4.03 -11.30 5.77
CA GLU A 306 -3.99 -12.30 6.83
C GLU A 306 -4.14 -11.63 8.18
N LEU A 307 -4.82 -12.31 9.11
CA LEU A 307 -4.72 -11.95 10.51
C LEU A 307 -3.38 -12.46 11.03
N THR A 308 -2.63 -11.60 11.69
CA THR A 308 -1.42 -11.99 12.41
C THR A 308 -1.80 -12.84 13.63
N ASP A 309 -0.83 -13.58 14.19
CA ASP A 309 -1.06 -14.36 15.39
C ASP A 309 -1.55 -13.49 16.57
N ASP A 310 -1.10 -12.23 16.67
CA ASP A 310 -1.59 -11.27 17.67
C ASP A 310 -3.04 -10.87 17.41
N GLU A 311 -3.40 -10.54 16.16
CA GLU A 311 -4.77 -10.19 15.80
C GLU A 311 -5.72 -11.37 16.01
N VAL A 312 -5.29 -12.61 15.74
CA VAL A 312 -6.05 -13.82 16.05
C VAL A 312 -6.29 -13.95 17.56
N ARG A 313 -5.26 -13.74 18.41
CA ARG A 313 -5.42 -13.74 19.87
C ARG A 313 -6.35 -12.62 20.34
N ARG A 314 -6.17 -11.38 19.83
CA ARG A 314 -7.04 -10.24 20.14
C ARG A 314 -8.49 -10.50 19.75
N THR A 315 -8.72 -11.17 18.61
CA THR A 315 -10.07 -11.55 18.18
C THR A 315 -10.70 -12.57 19.13
N VAL A 316 -9.93 -13.52 19.68
CA VAL A 316 -10.40 -14.43 20.74
C VAL A 316 -10.80 -13.66 22.01
N VAL A 317 -9.97 -12.69 22.45
CA VAL A 317 -10.29 -11.84 23.61
C VAL A 317 -11.55 -11.01 23.35
N GLY A 318 -11.64 -10.36 22.19
CA GLY A 318 -12.80 -9.58 21.78
C GLY A 318 -14.08 -10.41 21.73
N ASN A 319 -14.04 -11.59 21.11
CA ASN A 319 -15.18 -12.52 21.06
C ASN A 319 -15.63 -12.96 22.47
N ALA A 320 -14.70 -13.20 23.40
CA ALA A 320 -15.04 -13.56 24.77
C ALA A 320 -15.76 -12.42 25.50
N TRP A 321 -15.24 -11.19 25.43
CA TRP A 321 -15.87 -10.03 26.05
C TRP A 321 -17.18 -9.64 25.38
N TYR A 322 -17.27 -9.75 24.05
CA TYR A 322 -18.50 -9.50 23.32
C TYR A 322 -19.59 -10.51 23.70
N ARG A 323 -19.25 -11.80 23.90
CA ARG A 323 -20.17 -12.80 24.44
C ARG A 323 -20.64 -12.43 25.85
N ARG A 324 -19.72 -12.03 26.75
CA ARG A 324 -20.09 -11.58 28.11
C ARG A 324 -21.04 -10.39 28.06
N PHE A 325 -20.74 -9.38 27.24
CA PHE A 325 -21.59 -8.21 27.04
C PHE A 325 -22.99 -8.60 26.57
N ARG A 326 -23.09 -9.48 25.56
CA ARG A 326 -24.39 -9.95 25.07
C ARG A 326 -25.18 -10.72 26.14
N ASP A 327 -24.50 -11.52 26.95
CA ASP A 327 -25.13 -12.40 27.92
C ASP A 327 -25.49 -11.67 29.25
N THR A 328 -24.78 -10.60 29.61
CA THR A 328 -24.90 -9.92 30.93
C THR A 328 -25.09 -8.40 30.88
N GLY A 329 -24.78 -7.76 29.75
CA GLY A 329 -24.70 -6.29 29.63
C GLY A 329 -23.39 -5.68 30.11
N GLU A 330 -22.48 -6.46 30.70
CA GLU A 330 -21.20 -5.96 31.22
C GLU A 330 -20.16 -5.78 30.12
N VAL A 331 -19.47 -4.63 30.14
CA VAL A 331 -18.37 -4.28 29.24
C VAL A 331 -17.12 -3.91 30.04
N PRO A 332 -15.91 -4.17 29.51
CA PRO A 332 -14.69 -3.65 30.13
C PRO A 332 -14.58 -2.14 29.95
N ASP A 333 -13.81 -1.46 30.81
CA ASP A 333 -13.59 -0.01 30.72
C ASP A 333 -12.77 0.36 29.46
N ASP A 334 -11.71 -0.40 29.17
CA ASP A 334 -10.86 -0.21 28.00
C ASP A 334 -11.22 -1.24 26.92
N TRP A 335 -11.91 -0.79 25.87
CA TRP A 335 -12.39 -1.67 24.80
C TRP A 335 -11.22 -2.16 23.94
N ALA A 336 -10.31 -1.27 23.56
CA ALA A 336 -9.21 -1.58 22.66
C ALA A 336 -8.25 -2.61 23.27
N ALA A 337 -7.95 -2.49 24.56
CA ALA A 337 -7.13 -3.47 25.28
C ALA A 337 -7.76 -4.88 25.33
N HIS A 338 -9.08 -4.97 25.13
CA HIS A 338 -9.84 -6.21 25.13
C HIS A 338 -10.30 -6.66 23.75
N GLY A 339 -9.68 -6.14 22.68
CA GLY A 339 -10.01 -6.54 21.30
C GLY A 339 -11.40 -6.11 20.85
N LEU A 340 -11.95 -5.07 21.49
CA LEU A 340 -13.21 -4.44 21.15
C LEU A 340 -12.98 -3.04 20.58
N GLN A 341 -13.90 -2.60 19.75
CA GLN A 341 -13.95 -1.25 19.19
C GLN A 341 -15.39 -0.71 19.23
N PRO A 342 -15.58 0.62 19.28
CA PRO A 342 -16.91 1.18 19.26
C PRO A 342 -17.54 1.11 17.87
N ARG A 343 -18.84 0.77 17.86
CA ARG A 343 -19.76 0.90 16.73
C ARG A 343 -20.94 1.75 17.19
N HIS A 344 -21.57 2.53 16.32
CA HIS A 344 -22.65 3.44 16.73
C HIS A 344 -24.03 2.84 16.45
N ALA A 345 -24.88 2.77 17.48
CA ALA A 345 -26.28 2.38 17.38
C ALA A 345 -27.13 3.48 16.70
N ASP A 346 -28.41 3.20 16.43
CA ASP A 346 -29.32 4.12 15.72
C ASP A 346 -29.64 5.40 16.53
N ASP A 347 -29.40 5.39 17.84
CA ASP A 347 -29.50 6.58 18.70
C ASP A 347 -28.18 7.37 18.81
N GLY A 348 -27.13 6.96 18.10
CA GLY A 348 -25.81 7.57 18.12
C GLY A 348 -24.94 7.14 19.31
N THR A 349 -25.40 6.22 20.17
CA THR A 349 -24.58 5.72 21.28
C THR A 349 -23.52 4.73 20.80
N PRO A 350 -22.29 4.77 21.35
CA PRO A 350 -21.28 3.76 21.06
C PRO A 350 -21.63 2.45 21.79
N VAL A 351 -21.58 1.34 21.05
CA VAL A 351 -21.72 -0.04 21.53
C VAL A 351 -20.47 -0.84 21.18
N PRO A 352 -20.03 -1.78 22.03
CA PRO A 352 -18.83 -2.56 21.76
C PRO A 352 -19.06 -3.55 20.61
N MET A 353 -18.05 -3.70 19.75
CA MET A 353 -17.99 -4.69 18.68
C MET A 353 -16.59 -5.30 18.66
N VAL A 354 -16.46 -6.54 18.21
CA VAL A 354 -15.15 -7.17 18.02
C VAL A 354 -14.36 -6.40 16.96
N ASP A 355 -13.09 -6.11 17.24
CA ASP A 355 -12.20 -5.43 16.30
C ASP A 355 -11.97 -6.29 15.04
N VAL A 356 -12.24 -5.69 13.88
CA VAL A 356 -12.03 -6.32 12.56
C VAL A 356 -10.68 -5.97 11.93
N HIS A 357 -9.85 -5.22 12.66
CA HIS A 357 -8.49 -4.78 12.30
C HIS A 357 -8.45 -4.00 10.98
N GLY A 358 -9.59 -3.45 10.54
CA GLY A 358 -9.77 -2.87 9.21
C GLY A 358 -9.58 -3.85 8.04
N LYS A 359 -9.57 -5.17 8.29
CA LYS A 359 -9.22 -6.21 7.30
C LYS A 359 -10.42 -6.90 6.67
N TYR A 360 -11.58 -6.89 7.33
CA TYR A 360 -12.78 -7.59 6.87
C TYR A 360 -14.06 -6.96 7.42
N CYS A 361 -15.20 -7.32 6.83
CA CYS A 361 -16.52 -6.99 7.35
C CYS A 361 -17.31 -8.30 7.49
N LEU A 362 -17.59 -8.73 8.73
CA LEU A 362 -18.36 -9.96 9.02
C LEU A 362 -19.76 -9.98 8.41
N ASP A 363 -20.24 -8.77 8.19
CA ASP A 363 -21.62 -8.36 8.18
C ASP A 363 -22.05 -7.99 6.75
N ALA A 364 -21.13 -8.17 5.79
CA ALA A 364 -21.32 -7.91 4.37
C ALA A 364 -21.26 -9.21 3.58
N SER A 365 -22.31 -9.43 2.78
CA SER A 365 -22.38 -10.51 1.81
C SER A 365 -21.46 -10.25 0.63
N LYS A 366 -20.99 -11.33 -0.02
CA LYS A 366 -20.23 -11.25 -1.28
C LYS A 366 -21.14 -10.61 -2.36
N GLY A 367 -20.63 -9.67 -3.16
CA GLY A 367 -21.37 -9.21 -4.36
C GLY A 367 -21.35 -7.72 -4.70
N PHE A 368 -20.71 -6.85 -3.92
CA PHE A 368 -20.44 -5.48 -4.36
C PHE A 368 -19.21 -5.43 -5.27
N ARG A 369 -19.19 -4.44 -6.18
CA ARG A 369 -18.04 -4.19 -7.09
C ARG A 369 -16.80 -3.66 -6.36
N TYR A 370 -16.98 -3.07 -5.17
CA TYR A 370 -15.88 -2.56 -4.35
C TYR A 370 -15.53 -3.50 -3.20
N GLY A 371 -14.31 -3.36 -2.69
CA GLY A 371 -13.90 -4.04 -1.48
C GLY A 371 -14.12 -3.18 -0.24
N TYR A 372 -14.51 -3.83 0.86
CA TYR A 372 -14.78 -3.17 2.14
C TYR A 372 -13.60 -2.31 2.62
N ARG A 373 -12.38 -2.87 2.55
CA ARG A 373 -11.16 -2.21 3.01
C ARG A 373 -10.87 -0.94 2.21
N GLN A 374 -11.19 -0.92 0.92
CA GLN A 374 -10.94 0.22 0.04
C GLN A 374 -11.93 1.33 0.35
N VAL A 375 -13.22 1.02 0.49
CA VAL A 375 -14.23 2.02 0.88
C VAL A 375 -13.91 2.60 2.25
N THR A 376 -13.70 1.76 3.26
CA THR A 376 -13.38 2.22 4.61
C THR A 376 -12.05 2.97 4.66
N GLY A 377 -11.05 2.48 3.94
CA GLY A 377 -9.76 3.14 3.78
C GLY A 377 -9.88 4.52 3.14
N ALA A 378 -10.74 4.70 2.13
CA ALA A 378 -10.95 6.00 1.49
C ALA A 378 -11.52 7.04 2.48
N PHE A 379 -12.52 6.66 3.28
CA PHE A 379 -13.10 7.58 4.27
C PHE A 379 -12.13 7.90 5.41
N LEU A 380 -11.44 6.90 5.96
CA LEU A 380 -10.45 7.12 7.01
C LEU A 380 -9.23 7.89 6.51
N GLY A 381 -8.80 7.60 5.28
CA GLY A 381 -7.73 8.33 4.61
C GLY A 381 -8.10 9.79 4.36
N PHE A 382 -9.35 10.06 3.95
CA PHE A 382 -9.87 11.42 3.82
C PHE A 382 -9.77 12.19 5.14
N ALA A 383 -10.31 11.60 6.21
CA ALA A 383 -10.31 12.22 7.53
C ALA A 383 -8.89 12.45 8.06
N LEU A 384 -8.00 11.48 7.86
CA LEU A 384 -6.61 11.58 8.26
C LEU A 384 -5.85 12.66 7.50
N GLY A 385 -6.06 12.74 6.19
CA GLY A 385 -5.43 13.73 5.33
C GLY A 385 -5.88 15.15 5.64
N GLU A 386 -7.17 15.35 5.89
CA GLU A 386 -7.69 16.64 6.37
C GLU A 386 -7.07 17.03 7.71
N ALA A 387 -7.11 16.13 8.70
CA ALA A 387 -6.58 16.39 10.04
C ALA A 387 -5.08 16.75 10.02
N LEU A 388 -4.32 16.14 9.10
CA LEU A 388 -2.91 16.44 8.90
C LEU A 388 -2.67 17.81 8.25
N GLY A 389 -3.52 18.20 7.29
CA GLY A 389 -3.39 19.46 6.56
C GLY A 389 -3.99 20.67 7.26
N ALA A 390 -4.90 20.47 8.22
CA ALA A 390 -5.68 21.54 8.85
C ALA A 390 -4.83 22.65 9.49
N ALA A 391 -3.68 22.32 10.09
CA ALA A 391 -2.83 23.32 10.77
C ALA A 391 -2.01 24.21 9.81
N VAL A 392 -2.00 23.88 8.52
CA VAL A 392 -1.25 24.57 7.46
C VAL A 392 -2.15 24.92 6.27
N ASP A 393 -3.46 24.84 6.45
CA ASP A 393 -4.40 25.20 5.40
C ASP A 393 -4.28 26.70 5.07
N ASP A 394 -4.27 27.01 3.78
CA ASP A 394 -4.02 28.33 3.19
C ASP A 394 -2.65 28.97 3.46
N ALA A 395 -1.75 28.30 4.20
CA ALA A 395 -0.38 28.75 4.35
C ALA A 395 0.44 28.58 3.05
N SER A 396 1.42 29.45 2.84
CA SER A 396 2.45 29.24 1.83
C SER A 396 3.48 28.22 2.29
N LEU A 397 4.11 27.51 1.35
CA LEU A 397 5.18 26.54 1.68
C LEU A 397 6.32 27.18 2.49
N ASP A 398 6.64 28.44 2.25
CA ASP A 398 7.69 29.15 2.99
C ASP A 398 7.26 29.42 4.44
N GLU A 399 5.99 29.76 4.69
CA GLU A 399 5.44 29.89 6.05
C GLU A 399 5.41 28.55 6.78
N ILE A 400 5.02 27.48 6.09
CA ILE A 400 5.05 26.11 6.62
C ILE A 400 6.48 25.75 7.04
N ARG A 401 7.47 26.02 6.17
CA ARG A 401 8.87 25.74 6.47
C ARG A 401 9.45 26.62 7.57
N ALA A 402 9.04 27.89 7.62
CA ALA A 402 9.45 28.79 8.69
C ALA A 402 8.94 28.31 10.06
N ARG A 403 7.74 27.71 10.10
CA ARG A 403 7.12 27.22 11.33
C ARG A 403 7.60 25.82 11.76
N TYR A 404 7.79 24.91 10.81
CA TYR A 404 8.04 23.48 11.11
C TYR A 404 9.43 22.98 10.67
N GLY A 405 10.24 23.84 10.06
CA GLY A 405 11.58 23.50 9.55
C GLY A 405 11.59 23.17 8.05
N PRO A 406 12.76 22.92 7.46
CA PRO A 406 12.93 22.78 5.99
C PRO A 406 12.10 21.65 5.36
N ASP A 407 11.82 20.60 6.13
CA ASP A 407 11.01 19.45 5.72
C ASP A 407 9.50 19.70 5.86
N GLY A 408 9.08 20.84 6.41
CA GLY A 408 7.68 21.16 6.69
C GLY A 408 7.08 20.33 7.82
N LEU A 409 5.77 20.10 7.78
CA LEU A 409 5.07 19.18 8.70
C LEU A 409 5.65 17.76 8.59
N ARG A 410 5.72 17.06 9.73
CA ARG A 410 6.20 15.67 9.84
C ARG A 410 5.27 14.75 10.63
N ASP A 411 4.26 15.33 11.27
CA ASP A 411 3.33 14.64 12.16
C ASP A 411 1.99 15.40 12.25
N LEU A 412 0.99 14.76 12.86
CA LEU A 412 -0.23 15.44 13.29
C LEU A 412 0.13 16.49 14.34
N VAL A 413 -0.26 17.74 14.09
CA VAL A 413 -0.13 18.85 15.04
C VAL A 413 -1.50 19.42 15.35
N ALA A 414 -1.63 20.13 16.46
CA ALA A 414 -2.90 20.73 16.84
C ALA A 414 -3.29 21.85 15.85
N ALA A 415 -4.34 21.61 15.07
CA ALA A 415 -5.02 22.61 14.25
C ALA A 415 -6.17 23.30 15.02
N TYR A 416 -6.79 22.54 15.95
CA TYR A 416 -7.88 22.99 16.80
C TYR A 416 -7.48 22.85 18.27
N ASP A 417 -8.28 22.14 19.08
CA ASP A 417 -8.04 21.89 20.49
C ASP A 417 -6.98 20.81 20.76
N ALA A 418 -6.75 19.89 19.81
CA ALA A 418 -5.72 18.85 19.89
C ALA A 418 -5.24 18.41 18.48
N PRO A 419 -4.17 17.61 18.38
CA PRO A 419 -3.83 16.89 17.15
C PRO A 419 -4.91 15.86 16.76
N GLY A 420 -4.96 15.47 15.49
CA GLY A 420 -5.82 14.38 15.03
C GLY A 420 -7.32 14.69 15.04
N ARG A 421 -7.70 15.96 15.04
CA ARG A 421 -9.10 16.40 15.00
C ARG A 421 -9.60 16.44 13.55
N ILE A 422 -10.71 15.78 13.26
CA ILE A 422 -11.39 15.88 11.98
C ILE A 422 -11.91 17.30 11.77
N GLY A 423 -11.85 17.77 10.52
CA GLY A 423 -12.26 19.11 10.15
C GLY A 423 -13.65 19.15 9.48
N PRO A 424 -14.03 20.33 8.97
CA PRO A 424 -15.34 20.56 8.37
C PRO A 424 -15.55 19.81 7.06
N LEU A 425 -14.50 19.47 6.31
CA LEU A 425 -14.60 18.68 5.08
C LEU A 425 -15.02 17.24 5.40
N THR A 426 -14.44 16.63 6.43
CA THR A 426 -14.84 15.28 6.87
C THR A 426 -16.27 15.29 7.38
N GLN A 427 -16.65 16.27 8.21
CA GLN A 427 -18.03 16.40 8.67
C GLN A 427 -19.00 16.47 7.48
N ARG A 428 -18.74 17.34 6.49
CA ARG A 428 -19.54 17.46 5.26
C ARG A 428 -19.57 16.16 4.47
N LEU A 429 -18.44 15.47 4.30
CA LEU A 429 -18.37 14.18 3.60
C LEU A 429 -19.27 13.13 4.26
N LEU A 430 -19.25 13.02 5.59
CA LEU A 430 -20.08 12.07 6.34
C LEU A 430 -21.57 12.35 6.14
N PHE A 431 -21.98 13.62 6.30
CA PHE A 431 -23.37 14.04 6.13
C PHE A 431 -23.84 13.95 4.67
N LEU A 432 -22.98 14.27 3.70
CA LEU A 432 -23.30 14.09 2.28
C LEU A 432 -23.49 12.61 1.93
N THR A 433 -22.64 11.73 2.47
CA THR A 433 -22.76 10.27 2.30
C THR A 433 -24.04 9.75 2.95
N GLU A 434 -24.40 10.27 4.12
CA GLU A 434 -25.68 10.01 4.78
C GLU A 434 -26.87 10.41 3.89
N GLY A 435 -26.83 11.61 3.30
CA GLY A 435 -27.84 12.07 2.34
C GLY A 435 -27.94 11.17 1.12
N VAL A 436 -26.80 10.74 0.54
CA VAL A 436 -26.76 9.84 -0.61
C VAL A 436 -27.37 8.47 -0.29
N MET A 437 -27.14 7.91 0.90
CA MET A 437 -27.79 6.67 1.33
C MET A 437 -29.32 6.83 1.44
N ARG A 438 -29.80 7.96 1.97
CA ARG A 438 -31.24 8.24 2.06
C ARG A 438 -31.88 8.47 0.68
N ALA A 439 -31.12 9.05 -0.25
CA ALA A 439 -31.56 9.34 -1.61
C ALA A 439 -31.65 8.10 -2.52
N TYR A 440 -31.20 6.93 -2.06
CA TYR A 440 -31.27 5.70 -2.83
C TYR A 440 -32.71 5.38 -3.24
N LYS A 441 -32.95 5.35 -4.56
CA LYS A 441 -34.27 5.17 -5.19
C LYS A 441 -35.31 6.23 -4.82
N ALA A 442 -34.89 7.41 -4.37
CA ALA A 442 -35.76 8.56 -4.24
C ALA A 442 -36.21 9.06 -5.63
N GLU A 443 -37.37 9.71 -5.72
CA GLU A 443 -37.84 10.34 -6.95
C GLU A 443 -36.95 11.52 -7.37
N SER A 444 -36.48 12.29 -6.38
CA SER A 444 -35.48 13.35 -6.56
C SER A 444 -34.24 13.03 -5.72
N PHE A 445 -33.21 12.50 -6.38
CA PHE A 445 -31.94 12.14 -5.73
C PHE A 445 -31.26 13.36 -5.09
N ALA A 446 -31.17 14.47 -5.83
CA ALA A 446 -30.50 15.69 -5.37
C ALA A 446 -31.19 16.29 -4.14
N ASP A 447 -32.52 16.40 -4.16
CA ASP A 447 -33.27 17.03 -3.05
C ASP A 447 -33.13 16.23 -1.74
N VAL A 448 -33.20 14.89 -1.81
CA VAL A 448 -33.03 14.05 -0.62
C VAL A 448 -31.57 14.05 -0.15
N ALA A 449 -30.60 14.05 -1.08
CA ALA A 449 -29.19 14.12 -0.74
C ALA A 449 -28.82 15.46 -0.08
N ALA A 450 -29.44 16.57 -0.50
CA ALA A 450 -29.26 17.90 0.08
C ALA A 450 -29.58 17.93 1.58
N GLY A 451 -30.57 17.14 2.03
CA GLY A 451 -30.91 17.02 3.45
C GLY A 451 -29.74 16.61 4.35
N GLY A 452 -28.76 15.87 3.83
CA GLY A 452 -27.51 15.58 4.54
C GLY A 452 -26.73 16.86 4.87
N LEU A 453 -26.50 17.71 3.88
CA LEU A 453 -25.81 18.99 4.09
C LEU A 453 -26.60 19.95 4.98
N LEU A 454 -27.94 19.91 4.94
CA LEU A 454 -28.77 20.68 5.87
C LEU A 454 -28.64 20.18 7.31
N ARG A 455 -28.57 18.86 7.53
CA ARG A 455 -28.28 18.31 8.86
C ARG A 455 -26.87 18.66 9.34
N TRP A 456 -25.88 18.70 8.46
CA TRP A 456 -24.56 19.25 8.80
C TRP A 456 -24.64 20.73 9.19
N LEU A 457 -25.33 21.55 8.39
CA LEU A 457 -25.54 22.97 8.68
C LEU A 457 -26.20 23.18 10.05
N HIS A 458 -27.17 22.34 10.41
CA HIS A 458 -27.75 22.33 11.76
C HIS A 458 -26.72 22.07 12.85
N THR A 459 -25.78 21.14 12.67
CA THR A 459 -24.73 20.90 13.68
C THR A 459 -23.75 22.06 13.80
N GLN A 460 -23.70 22.97 12.81
CA GLN A 460 -22.95 24.22 12.87
C GLN A 460 -23.72 25.36 13.57
N GLY A 461 -24.93 25.10 14.07
CA GLY A 461 -25.74 26.06 14.85
C GLY A 461 -26.78 26.84 14.05
N ASP A 462 -26.87 26.62 12.74
CA ASP A 462 -27.88 27.23 11.89
C ASP A 462 -29.25 26.54 12.04
N THR A 463 -30.32 27.30 11.77
CA THR A 463 -31.69 26.75 11.71
C THR A 463 -31.97 26.29 10.29
N VAL A 464 -32.40 25.05 10.12
CA VAL A 464 -32.72 24.47 8.80
C VAL A 464 -34.19 24.08 8.71
N ALA A 465 -34.73 24.17 7.49
CA ALA A 465 -36.06 23.64 7.19
C ALA A 465 -36.00 22.12 7.07
N GLY A 466 -37.05 21.44 7.53
CA GLY A 466 -37.16 19.99 7.47
C GLY A 466 -36.71 19.26 8.74
N PRO A 467 -36.77 17.92 8.75
CA PRO A 467 -36.49 17.12 9.92
C PRO A 467 -34.98 16.97 10.17
N VAL A 468 -34.57 17.22 11.41
CA VAL A 468 -33.22 16.91 11.92
C VAL A 468 -33.28 15.57 12.64
N ASP A 469 -33.04 14.49 11.90
CA ASP A 469 -33.14 13.12 12.37
C ASP A 469 -31.97 12.24 11.90
N GLY A 470 -32.02 10.94 12.23
CA GLY A 470 -30.93 10.01 12.03
C GLY A 470 -29.96 9.96 13.20
N TRP A 471 -29.00 9.04 13.14
CA TRP A 471 -28.06 8.79 14.22
C TRP A 471 -26.88 9.77 14.21
N LEU A 472 -26.49 10.28 13.03
CA LEU A 472 -25.30 11.12 12.87
C LEU A 472 -25.45 12.47 13.59
N VAL A 473 -26.62 13.12 13.49
CA VAL A 473 -26.96 14.34 14.24
C VAL A 473 -27.02 14.16 15.76
N ARG A 474 -26.97 12.91 16.26
CA ARG A 474 -26.94 12.60 17.70
C ARG A 474 -25.53 12.43 18.24
N VAL A 475 -24.50 12.42 17.38
CA VAL A 475 -23.10 12.31 17.77
C VAL A 475 -22.59 13.68 18.23
N PRO A 476 -22.28 13.88 19.54
CA PRO A 476 -21.93 15.21 20.06
C PRO A 476 -20.67 15.81 19.42
N GLY A 477 -19.70 14.98 19.04
CA GLY A 477 -18.46 15.45 18.43
C GLY A 477 -18.63 16.14 17.06
N LEU A 478 -19.76 15.95 16.38
CA LEU A 478 -20.06 16.61 15.10
C LEU A 478 -20.63 18.03 15.23
N TYR A 479 -20.87 18.49 16.47
CA TYR A 479 -21.22 19.88 16.79
C TYR A 479 -20.00 20.73 17.16
N ALA A 480 -18.80 20.15 17.16
CA ALA A 480 -17.59 20.93 17.34
C ALA A 480 -17.45 21.92 16.18
N ASP A 481 -17.31 23.21 16.50
CA ASP A 481 -16.99 24.24 15.51
C ASP A 481 -15.56 24.01 15.00
N ARG A 482 -15.46 23.59 13.73
CA ARG A 482 -14.20 23.30 13.05
C ARG A 482 -13.85 24.38 12.02
N PHE A 483 -14.42 25.58 12.17
CA PHE A 483 -14.15 26.75 11.33
C PHE A 483 -14.26 26.41 9.83
N PRO A 484 -15.45 25.98 9.34
CA PRO A 484 -15.65 25.75 7.92
C PRO A 484 -15.28 26.97 7.08
N ASP A 485 -14.81 26.72 5.86
CA ASP A 485 -14.53 27.77 4.90
C ASP A 485 -15.78 28.68 4.72
N PRO A 486 -15.65 30.01 4.82
CA PRO A 486 -16.80 30.91 4.78
C PRO A 486 -17.62 30.83 3.49
N ASP A 487 -16.97 30.63 2.34
CA ASP A 487 -17.64 30.56 1.04
C ASP A 487 -18.39 29.23 0.91
N ASP A 488 -17.79 28.13 1.37
CA ASP A 488 -18.44 26.82 1.45
C ASP A 488 -19.67 26.85 2.38
N LEU A 489 -19.54 27.47 3.56
CA LEU A 489 -20.65 27.60 4.51
C LEU A 489 -21.77 28.47 3.93
N ALA A 490 -21.43 29.57 3.25
CA ALA A 490 -22.39 30.43 2.56
C ALA A 490 -23.15 29.67 1.46
N ALA A 491 -22.48 28.82 0.69
CA ALA A 491 -23.11 28.01 -0.34
C ALA A 491 -24.14 27.01 0.23
N VAL A 492 -23.85 26.39 1.38
CA VAL A 492 -24.80 25.49 2.05
C VAL A 492 -25.98 26.26 2.68
N ARG A 493 -25.76 27.47 3.19
CA ARG A 493 -26.85 28.36 3.64
C ARG A 493 -27.77 28.77 2.48
N ALA A 494 -27.20 29.13 1.34
CA ALA A 494 -27.97 29.43 0.13
C ALA A 494 -28.79 28.21 -0.34
N LEU A 495 -28.21 27.00 -0.29
CA LEU A 495 -28.95 25.76 -0.53
C LEU A 495 -30.14 25.59 0.42
N ALA A 496 -29.98 25.89 1.71
CA ALA A 496 -31.07 25.85 2.69
C ALA A 496 -32.21 26.84 2.39
N GLU A 497 -31.89 27.94 1.71
CA GLU A 497 -32.85 28.95 1.24
C GLU A 497 -33.46 28.61 -0.15
N GLY A 498 -33.09 27.48 -0.75
CA GLY A 498 -33.57 27.06 -2.07
C GLY A 498 -32.77 27.63 -3.26
N HIS A 499 -31.55 28.11 -3.01
CA HIS A 499 -30.64 28.66 -4.01
C HIS A 499 -29.37 27.78 -4.14
N PRO A 500 -29.46 26.59 -4.77
CA PRO A 500 -28.32 25.70 -4.95
C PRO A 500 -27.28 26.29 -5.92
N GLY A 501 -26.04 25.79 -5.85
CA GLY A 501 -25.02 26.09 -6.86
C GLY A 501 -24.46 27.52 -6.80
N THR A 502 -24.33 28.10 -5.62
CA THR A 502 -23.85 29.49 -5.45
C THR A 502 -22.37 29.61 -5.09
N GLY A 503 -21.75 28.51 -4.67
CA GLY A 503 -20.35 28.45 -4.28
C GLY A 503 -19.40 28.32 -5.46
N THR A 504 -18.19 28.83 -5.28
CA THR A 504 -17.08 28.69 -6.23
C THR A 504 -15.88 28.15 -5.48
N GLY A 505 -15.28 27.05 -5.93
CA GLY A 505 -14.10 26.50 -5.27
C GLY A 505 -13.89 25.01 -5.49
N ALA A 506 -12.83 24.50 -4.87
CA ALA A 506 -12.42 23.11 -4.99
C ALA A 506 -13.24 22.12 -4.13
N SER A 507 -14.04 22.59 -3.16
CA SER A 507 -14.80 21.71 -2.27
C SER A 507 -15.93 20.95 -2.98
N VAL A 508 -16.28 21.35 -4.21
CA VAL A 508 -17.11 20.57 -5.14
C VAL A 508 -16.66 19.12 -5.29
N LEU A 509 -15.35 18.84 -5.14
CA LEU A 509 -14.77 17.50 -5.22
C LEU A 509 -15.24 16.55 -4.10
N LEU A 510 -15.82 17.05 -3.01
CA LEU A 510 -16.43 16.23 -1.95
C LEU A 510 -17.58 15.36 -2.48
N ALA A 511 -18.23 15.79 -3.58
CA ALA A 511 -19.28 15.02 -4.25
C ALA A 511 -18.80 13.66 -4.78
N ALA A 512 -17.51 13.53 -5.10
CA ALA A 512 -16.99 12.42 -5.88
C ALA A 512 -17.04 11.07 -5.16
N LEU A 513 -16.61 10.99 -3.90
CA LEU A 513 -16.55 9.73 -3.16
C LEU A 513 -17.94 9.16 -2.86
N PRO A 514 -18.92 9.95 -2.35
CA PRO A 514 -20.30 9.46 -2.21
C PRO A 514 -20.94 9.09 -3.54
N ALA A 515 -20.71 9.86 -4.61
CA ALA A 515 -21.22 9.55 -5.95
C ALA A 515 -20.70 8.21 -6.48
N ALA A 516 -19.41 7.91 -6.28
CA ALA A 516 -18.81 6.64 -6.73
C ALA A 516 -19.48 5.42 -6.11
N LEU A 517 -19.99 5.53 -4.87
CA LEU A 517 -20.68 4.44 -4.18
C LEU A 517 -22.07 4.14 -4.77
N THR A 518 -22.68 5.09 -5.50
CA THR A 518 -24.02 4.91 -6.07
C THR A 518 -24.04 3.82 -7.14
N GLU A 519 -25.16 3.12 -7.24
CA GLU A 519 -25.41 2.14 -8.31
C GLU A 519 -26.20 2.78 -9.45
N GLY A 520 -25.68 2.70 -10.67
CA GLY A 520 -26.37 3.12 -11.88
C GLY A 520 -27.10 1.98 -12.60
N GLY A 521 -28.10 2.35 -13.42
CA GLY A 521 -28.80 1.44 -14.34
C GLY A 521 -30.33 1.54 -14.30
N PRO A 522 -31.04 0.77 -15.14
CA PRO A 522 -32.50 0.81 -15.20
C PRO A 522 -33.15 0.56 -13.83
N GLY A 523 -34.05 1.45 -13.41
CA GLY A 523 -34.79 1.32 -12.14
C GLY A 523 -34.03 1.75 -10.87
N THR A 524 -32.83 2.32 -11.00
CA THR A 524 -32.04 2.84 -9.86
C THR A 524 -32.36 4.28 -9.47
N GLY A 525 -32.99 5.05 -10.37
CA GLY A 525 -33.16 6.51 -10.23
C GLY A 525 -31.95 7.33 -10.68
N LEU A 526 -30.84 6.66 -11.03
CA LEU A 526 -29.59 7.26 -11.52
C LEU A 526 -29.12 6.49 -12.78
N PRO A 527 -29.81 6.60 -13.93
CA PRO A 527 -29.45 5.85 -15.13
C PRO A 527 -28.02 6.14 -15.63
N GLY A 528 -27.47 7.33 -15.39
CA GLY A 528 -26.08 7.72 -15.66
C GLY A 528 -25.09 7.35 -14.56
N GLY A 529 -25.53 6.66 -13.50
CA GLY A 529 -24.70 6.11 -12.43
C GLY A 529 -23.88 7.16 -11.68
N ALA A 530 -22.64 6.79 -11.31
CA ALA A 530 -21.76 7.64 -10.51
C ALA A 530 -21.46 9.01 -11.16
N ALA A 531 -21.42 9.09 -12.49
CA ALA A 531 -21.20 10.36 -13.18
C ALA A 531 -22.40 11.31 -13.02
N GLU A 532 -23.63 10.80 -13.21
CA GLU A 532 -24.85 11.58 -12.97
C GLU A 532 -24.97 11.99 -11.49
N ALA A 533 -24.70 11.06 -10.57
CA ALA A 533 -24.70 11.35 -9.14
C ALA A 533 -23.68 12.45 -8.79
N ALA A 534 -22.46 12.40 -9.35
CA ALA A 534 -21.44 13.41 -9.10
C ALA A 534 -21.85 14.80 -9.60
N LEU A 535 -22.48 14.90 -10.78
CA LEU A 535 -23.02 16.17 -11.29
C LEU A 535 -24.11 16.74 -10.37
N LEU A 536 -25.06 15.89 -9.96
CA LEU A 536 -26.17 16.30 -9.10
C LEU A 536 -25.68 16.76 -7.71
N LEU A 537 -24.75 16.03 -7.11
CA LEU A 537 -24.19 16.36 -5.79
C LEU A 537 -23.30 17.62 -5.85
N ALA A 538 -22.51 17.79 -6.92
CA ALA A 538 -21.73 19.00 -7.14
C ALA A 538 -22.64 20.24 -7.23
N GLY A 539 -23.73 20.13 -8.01
CA GLY A 539 -24.70 21.20 -8.23
C GLY A 539 -25.48 21.64 -6.99
N LEU A 540 -25.46 20.86 -5.90
CA LEU A 540 -26.06 21.27 -4.63
C LEU A 540 -25.42 22.55 -4.09
N THR A 541 -24.11 22.72 -4.30
CA THR A 541 -23.35 23.80 -3.68
C THR A 541 -22.55 24.64 -4.67
N HIS A 542 -22.15 24.11 -5.83
CA HIS A 542 -21.26 24.81 -6.77
C HIS A 542 -21.84 24.94 -8.18
N ASP A 543 -21.48 26.01 -8.88
CA ASP A 543 -21.77 26.23 -10.31
C ASP A 543 -20.61 25.83 -11.25
N ALA A 544 -19.43 25.56 -10.70
CA ALA A 544 -18.22 25.19 -11.43
C ALA A 544 -17.52 23.96 -10.81
N GLY A 545 -16.66 23.31 -11.60
CA GLY A 545 -15.83 22.17 -11.15
C GLY A 545 -16.53 20.80 -11.14
N ALA A 546 -17.75 20.72 -11.67
CA ALA A 546 -18.54 19.48 -11.69
C ALA A 546 -17.91 18.38 -12.56
N LEU A 547 -17.19 18.74 -13.64
CA LEU A 547 -16.53 17.76 -14.50
C LEU A 547 -15.34 17.09 -13.79
N GLU A 548 -14.60 17.85 -12.98
CA GLU A 548 -13.52 17.33 -12.13
C GLU A 548 -14.08 16.42 -11.04
N ALA A 549 -15.24 16.75 -10.47
CA ALA A 549 -15.94 15.85 -9.55
C ALA A 549 -16.38 14.55 -10.22
N VAL A 550 -16.89 14.61 -11.46
CA VAL A 550 -17.21 13.41 -12.28
C VAL A 550 -15.95 12.59 -12.56
N TYR A 551 -14.86 13.23 -12.96
CA TYR A 551 -13.59 12.56 -13.20
C TYR A 551 -13.12 11.83 -11.94
N LEU A 552 -13.10 12.51 -10.79
CA LEU A 552 -12.66 11.93 -9.53
C LEU A 552 -13.59 10.80 -9.07
N ALA A 553 -14.91 10.92 -9.28
CA ALA A 553 -15.86 9.84 -8.98
C ALA A 553 -15.55 8.58 -9.79
N ARG A 554 -15.24 8.73 -11.08
CA ARG A 554 -14.84 7.62 -11.95
C ARG A 554 -13.48 7.02 -11.57
N VAL A 555 -12.53 7.83 -11.10
CA VAL A 555 -11.28 7.32 -10.52
C VAL A 555 -11.58 6.49 -9.27
N PHE A 556 -12.46 6.96 -8.38
CA PHE A 556 -12.90 6.16 -7.23
C PHE A 556 -13.59 4.86 -7.65
N GLU A 557 -14.37 4.83 -8.74
CA GLU A 557 -14.93 3.57 -9.24
C GLU A 557 -13.85 2.53 -9.58
N GLU A 558 -12.66 2.96 -10.02
CA GLU A 558 -11.54 2.08 -10.31
C GLU A 558 -10.75 1.70 -9.06
N VAL A 559 -10.41 2.67 -8.19
CA VAL A 559 -9.55 2.42 -7.03
C VAL A 559 -10.27 1.78 -5.84
N LEU A 560 -11.60 1.76 -5.81
CA LEU A 560 -12.37 1.08 -4.77
C LEU A 560 -12.54 -0.44 -5.01
N LYS A 561 -12.16 -0.94 -6.19
CA LYS A 561 -12.24 -2.38 -6.52
C LYS A 561 -11.26 -3.21 -5.67
N ASN A 562 -11.55 -4.52 -5.53
CA ASN A 562 -10.70 -5.42 -4.74
C ASN A 562 -9.26 -5.53 -5.25
N ASP A 563 -9.10 -5.43 -6.57
CA ASP A 563 -7.88 -5.51 -7.38
C ASP A 563 -7.48 -4.14 -7.96
N ALA A 564 -7.73 -3.06 -7.20
CA ALA A 564 -7.45 -1.68 -7.59
C ALA A 564 -6.05 -1.51 -8.23
N LEU A 565 -6.06 -0.91 -9.42
CA LEU A 565 -4.83 -0.50 -10.12
C LEU A 565 -4.14 0.65 -9.37
N PRO A 566 -2.80 0.78 -9.47
CA PRO A 566 -2.10 1.99 -9.04
C PRO A 566 -2.72 3.26 -9.62
N LEU A 567 -2.71 4.35 -8.86
CA LEU A 567 -3.39 5.59 -9.26
C LEU A 567 -2.90 6.14 -10.60
N TRP A 568 -1.62 6.00 -10.90
CA TRP A 568 -1.04 6.48 -12.16
C TRP A 568 -1.58 5.74 -13.40
N ILE A 569 -2.10 4.52 -13.23
CA ILE A 569 -2.80 3.77 -14.28
C ILE A 569 -4.28 4.18 -14.29
N ALA A 570 -4.96 4.04 -13.15
CA ALA A 570 -6.39 4.33 -13.02
C ALA A 570 -6.74 5.76 -13.45
N GLY A 571 -5.92 6.74 -13.05
CA GLY A 571 -6.11 8.14 -13.43
C GLY A 571 -5.87 8.41 -14.93
N LYS A 572 -5.02 7.64 -15.60
CA LYS A 572 -4.82 7.77 -17.05
C LYS A 572 -5.92 7.08 -17.87
N ASP A 573 -6.49 6.01 -17.34
CA ASP A 573 -7.54 5.23 -18.01
C ASP A 573 -8.89 5.95 -17.96
N VAL A 574 -9.17 6.68 -16.89
CA VAL A 574 -10.35 7.54 -16.79
C VAL A 574 -10.20 8.77 -17.69
N ARG A 575 -11.22 9.03 -18.51
CA ARG A 575 -11.29 10.20 -19.40
C ARG A 575 -12.63 10.91 -19.26
N VAL A 576 -12.57 12.21 -18.99
CA VAL A 576 -13.70 13.14 -19.00
C VAL A 576 -13.29 14.32 -19.86
N GLU A 577 -14.09 14.65 -20.87
CA GLU A 577 -13.80 15.77 -21.77
C GLU A 577 -13.72 17.08 -20.96
N GLY A 578 -12.68 17.87 -21.18
CA GLY A 578 -12.43 19.11 -20.44
C GLY A 578 -11.61 18.96 -19.15
N VAL A 579 -11.27 17.74 -18.71
CA VAL A 579 -10.44 17.51 -17.52
C VAL A 579 -9.09 16.89 -17.93
N ASP A 580 -7.98 17.57 -17.61
CA ASP A 580 -6.62 17.06 -17.83
C ASP A 580 -5.83 16.98 -16.51
N VAL A 581 -5.30 15.79 -16.24
CA VAL A 581 -4.46 15.50 -15.07
C VAL A 581 -3.13 14.85 -15.46
N THR A 582 -2.81 14.83 -16.77
CA THR A 582 -1.72 14.03 -17.32
C THR A 582 -0.37 14.38 -16.70
N ASP A 583 -0.14 15.66 -16.40
CA ASP A 583 1.08 16.17 -15.79
C ASP A 583 1.18 15.93 -14.26
N ALA A 584 0.07 15.60 -13.61
CA ALA A 584 0.03 15.18 -12.21
C ALA A 584 0.38 13.70 -12.02
N LEU A 585 0.50 12.92 -13.10
CA LEU A 585 0.71 11.48 -13.06
C LEU A 585 2.05 11.06 -13.69
N PRO A 586 2.84 10.19 -13.03
CA PRO A 586 4.08 9.68 -13.61
C PRO A 586 3.81 8.72 -14.78
N ASP A 587 4.77 8.58 -15.67
CA ASP A 587 4.72 7.66 -16.82
C ASP A 587 5.77 6.56 -16.74
N TYR A 588 5.46 5.54 -15.93
CA TYR A 588 6.36 4.41 -15.67
C TYR A 588 6.55 3.45 -16.86
N ALA A 589 5.90 3.71 -18.00
CA ALA A 589 6.20 3.02 -19.25
C ALA A 589 7.52 3.48 -19.88
N LYS A 590 8.03 4.65 -19.48
CA LYS A 590 9.28 5.21 -20.00
C LYS A 590 10.50 4.74 -19.20
N PHE A 591 11.61 4.55 -19.90
CA PHE A 591 12.92 4.35 -19.31
C PHE A 591 13.57 5.69 -18.94
N GLY A 592 14.56 5.63 -18.05
CA GLY A 592 15.25 6.79 -17.50
C GLY A 592 14.68 7.24 -16.16
N LEU A 593 15.40 8.16 -15.50
CA LEU A 593 14.95 8.75 -14.26
C LEU A 593 13.73 9.64 -14.52
N LEU A 594 12.61 9.35 -13.86
CA LEU A 594 11.37 10.11 -14.01
C LEU A 594 11.28 11.19 -12.95
N ASP A 595 10.98 12.41 -13.38
CA ASP A 595 10.60 13.48 -12.47
C ASP A 595 9.27 13.13 -11.80
N ALA A 596 9.27 13.10 -10.48
CA ALA A 596 8.04 12.91 -9.72
C ALA A 596 7.22 14.20 -9.76
N PRO A 597 5.96 14.17 -10.23
CA PRO A 597 5.08 15.33 -10.13
C PRO A 597 5.03 15.85 -8.70
N ARG A 598 5.11 17.17 -8.51
CA ARG A 598 5.08 17.80 -7.18
C ARG A 598 3.80 18.62 -7.02
N PRO A 599 3.10 18.53 -5.87
CA PRO A 599 1.90 19.34 -5.62
C PRO A 599 2.13 20.85 -5.79
N THR A 600 3.32 21.33 -5.44
CA THR A 600 3.72 22.74 -5.60
C THR A 600 3.66 23.24 -7.04
N ASP A 601 3.81 22.34 -8.01
CA ASP A 601 3.84 22.69 -9.43
C ASP A 601 2.43 22.68 -10.05
N MET A 602 1.41 22.28 -9.28
CA MET A 602 0.03 22.04 -9.77
C MET A 602 -0.93 23.21 -9.50
N GLY A 603 -0.46 24.30 -8.88
CA GLY A 603 -1.29 25.46 -8.50
C GLY A 603 -1.48 25.57 -6.99
N ALA A 604 -2.50 26.31 -6.55
CA ALA A 604 -2.79 26.57 -5.13
C ALA A 604 -3.97 25.74 -4.56
N GLY A 605 -4.63 24.91 -5.38
CA GLY A 605 -5.75 24.07 -4.92
C GLY A 605 -7.02 24.81 -4.59
N ARG A 606 -7.21 26.04 -5.09
CA ARG A 606 -8.41 26.86 -4.82
C ARG A 606 -9.57 26.52 -5.75
N ASP A 607 -9.26 26.06 -6.95
CA ASP A 607 -10.22 25.52 -7.93
C ASP A 607 -10.10 23.99 -8.01
N ALA A 608 -11.16 23.35 -8.51
CA ALA A 608 -11.26 21.89 -8.56
C ALA A 608 -10.14 21.25 -9.40
N ALA A 609 -9.74 21.86 -10.51
CA ALA A 609 -8.71 21.30 -11.39
C ALA A 609 -7.33 21.30 -10.72
N THR A 610 -6.95 22.40 -10.06
CA THR A 610 -5.65 22.46 -9.36
C THR A 610 -5.62 21.58 -8.11
N ALA A 611 -6.70 21.51 -7.33
CA ALA A 611 -6.78 20.66 -6.13
C ALA A 611 -6.68 19.17 -6.49
N LEU A 612 -7.39 18.75 -7.54
CA LEU A 612 -7.32 17.39 -8.08
C LEU A 612 -5.89 17.03 -8.50
N ARG A 613 -5.23 17.89 -9.30
CA ARG A 613 -3.84 17.67 -9.74
C ARG A 613 -2.85 17.64 -8.58
N GLN A 614 -3.02 18.51 -7.57
CA GLN A 614 -2.22 18.47 -6.35
C GLN A 614 -2.35 17.12 -5.64
N ALA A 615 -3.58 16.66 -5.38
CA ALA A 615 -3.83 15.41 -4.67
C ALA A 615 -3.24 14.21 -5.41
N MET A 616 -3.43 14.14 -6.73
CA MET A 616 -2.89 13.06 -7.57
C MET A 616 -1.35 13.06 -7.59
N SER A 617 -0.73 14.23 -7.77
CA SER A 617 0.74 14.36 -7.78
C SER A 617 1.40 14.02 -6.44
N ALA A 618 0.69 14.23 -5.33
CA ALA A 618 1.18 13.92 -3.99
C ALA A 618 1.35 12.42 -3.74
N ILE A 619 0.51 11.59 -4.34
CA ILE A 619 0.43 10.16 -4.01
C ILE A 619 0.84 9.24 -5.16
N ALA A 620 0.69 9.66 -6.44
CA ALA A 620 1.03 8.81 -7.58
C ALA A 620 2.54 8.47 -7.56
N GLY A 621 2.85 7.18 -7.42
CA GLY A 621 4.23 6.70 -7.26
C GLY A 621 4.77 6.69 -5.82
N HIS A 622 3.97 7.15 -4.85
CA HIS A 622 4.30 7.18 -3.42
C HIS A 622 3.32 6.37 -2.56
N GLU A 623 2.37 5.65 -3.17
CA GLU A 623 1.38 4.79 -2.51
C GLU A 623 2.02 3.74 -1.56
N HIS A 624 3.27 3.35 -1.84
CA HIS A 624 4.04 2.41 -1.03
C HIS A 624 4.60 3.01 0.26
N ASN A 625 4.59 4.33 0.40
CA ASN A 625 4.99 5.05 1.60
C ASN A 625 3.90 6.06 2.00
N PRO A 626 2.84 5.59 2.67
CA PRO A 626 1.65 6.38 2.96
C PRO A 626 1.92 7.64 3.78
N GLU A 627 2.87 7.58 4.74
CA GLU A 627 3.27 8.77 5.51
C GLU A 627 3.91 9.83 4.62
N VAL A 628 4.85 9.44 3.75
CA VAL A 628 5.47 10.37 2.81
C VAL A 628 4.44 10.92 1.83
N ALA A 629 3.53 10.09 1.31
CA ALA A 629 2.49 10.52 0.40
C ALA A 629 1.55 11.57 1.03
N LEU A 630 1.09 11.33 2.26
CA LEU A 630 0.25 12.27 3.01
C LEU A 630 1.00 13.56 3.36
N LEU A 631 2.27 13.48 3.77
CA LEU A 631 3.08 14.67 4.06
C LEU A 631 3.35 15.50 2.79
N ARG A 632 3.54 14.86 1.63
CA ARG A 632 3.61 15.56 0.34
C ARG A 632 2.30 16.29 0.02
N ALA A 633 1.16 15.70 0.38
CA ALA A 633 -0.17 16.25 0.12
C ALA A 633 -0.52 17.49 0.97
N VAL A 634 0.22 17.76 2.05
CA VAL A 634 -0.04 18.92 2.93
C VAL A 634 1.11 19.92 2.99
N ASN A 635 2.30 19.55 2.55
CA ASN A 635 3.47 20.45 2.49
C ASN A 635 3.57 21.14 1.13
N HIS A 636 2.56 21.95 0.80
CA HIS A 636 2.54 22.82 -0.36
C HIS A 636 1.77 24.11 -0.03
N SER A 637 1.81 25.10 -0.91
CA SER A 637 1.03 26.33 -0.72
C SER A 637 -0.46 26.11 -1.01
N GLY A 638 -1.34 26.79 -0.28
CA GLY A 638 -2.78 26.84 -0.55
C GLY A 638 -3.59 25.82 0.27
N ARG A 639 -4.59 25.18 -0.35
CA ARG A 639 -5.62 24.38 0.35
C ARG A 639 -5.12 22.99 0.79
N SER A 640 -4.11 22.96 1.65
CA SER A 640 -3.45 21.76 2.19
C SER A 640 -4.41 20.78 2.87
N ALA A 641 -5.47 21.24 3.56
CA ALA A 641 -6.44 20.35 4.20
C ALA A 641 -7.28 19.60 3.16
N LEU A 642 -7.75 20.28 2.11
CA LEU A 642 -8.51 19.65 1.03
C LEU A 642 -7.62 18.73 0.20
N THR A 643 -6.42 19.15 -0.18
CA THR A 643 -5.49 18.29 -0.92
C THR A 643 -5.13 17.06 -0.09
N GLY A 644 -4.84 17.23 1.21
CA GLY A 644 -4.62 16.15 2.15
C GLY A 644 -5.80 15.17 2.18
N ALA A 645 -7.03 15.67 2.29
CA ALA A 645 -8.23 14.85 2.33
C ALA A 645 -8.44 14.04 1.03
N LEU A 646 -8.33 14.67 -0.13
CA LEU A 646 -8.48 13.99 -1.42
C LEU A 646 -7.37 12.97 -1.68
N ALA A 647 -6.12 13.34 -1.38
CA ALA A 647 -4.96 12.46 -1.48
C ALA A 647 -5.09 11.26 -0.54
N GLY A 648 -5.50 11.51 0.71
CA GLY A 648 -5.75 10.49 1.71
C GLY A 648 -6.87 9.54 1.30
N ALA A 649 -7.94 10.04 0.69
CA ALA A 649 -9.03 9.20 0.18
C ALA A 649 -8.57 8.26 -0.94
N LEU A 650 -7.85 8.77 -1.93
CA LEU A 650 -7.31 7.97 -3.03
C LEU A 650 -6.28 6.95 -2.53
N LEU A 651 -5.39 7.37 -1.63
CA LEU A 651 -4.38 6.51 -1.01
C LEU A 651 -5.04 5.39 -0.18
N GLY A 652 -6.00 5.75 0.66
CA GLY A 652 -6.77 4.82 1.49
C GLY A 652 -7.62 3.86 0.67
N ALA A 653 -8.20 4.32 -0.45
CA ALA A 653 -8.85 3.44 -1.42
C ALA A 653 -7.86 2.40 -1.98
N ARG A 654 -6.62 2.79 -2.26
CA ARG A 654 -5.61 1.90 -2.83
C ARG A 654 -5.07 0.86 -1.84
N ILE A 655 -4.76 1.28 -0.61
CA ILE A 655 -4.00 0.46 0.35
C ILE A 655 -4.88 -0.13 1.48
N GLY A 656 -6.11 0.35 1.60
CA GLY A 656 -7.05 0.00 2.66
C GLY A 656 -6.61 0.48 4.04
N VAL A 657 -7.48 0.27 5.05
CA VAL A 657 -7.21 0.66 6.44
C VAL A 657 -5.85 0.14 6.97
N PRO A 658 -5.46 -1.14 6.75
CA PRO A 658 -4.20 -1.65 7.28
C PRO A 658 -2.94 -1.02 6.64
N GLY A 659 -3.09 -0.36 5.50
CA GLY A 659 -1.99 0.36 4.86
C GLY A 659 -1.82 1.79 5.38
N LEU A 660 -2.84 2.39 5.99
CA LEU A 660 -2.75 3.75 6.53
C LEU A 660 -1.84 3.81 7.78
N PRO A 661 -1.21 4.96 8.09
CA PRO A 661 -0.33 5.10 9.25
C PRO A 661 -1.07 4.87 10.58
N ALA A 662 -0.86 3.71 11.21
CA ALA A 662 -1.56 3.32 12.44
C ALA A 662 -1.44 4.37 13.56
N ARG A 663 -0.23 4.93 13.77
CA ARG A 663 0.04 5.96 14.77
C ARG A 663 -0.81 7.23 14.61
N TRP A 664 -1.21 7.55 13.38
CA TRP A 664 -2.05 8.71 13.10
C TRP A 664 -3.53 8.36 13.18
N LEU A 665 -3.90 7.16 12.70
CA LEU A 665 -5.27 6.67 12.84
C LEU A 665 -5.69 6.51 14.31
N GLU A 666 -4.79 6.09 15.19
CA GLU A 666 -5.05 5.98 16.64
C GLU A 666 -5.30 7.33 17.32
N GLN A 667 -4.77 8.43 16.77
CA GLN A 667 -4.97 9.79 17.27
C GLN A 667 -6.22 10.47 16.68
N LEU A 668 -6.79 9.90 15.61
CA LEU A 668 -7.89 10.51 14.88
C LEU A 668 -9.18 10.48 15.71
N ASP A 669 -9.70 11.65 16.08
CA ASP A 669 -10.98 11.74 16.75
C ASP A 669 -12.11 11.31 15.80
N LEU A 670 -13.19 10.79 16.37
CA LEU A 670 -14.34 10.28 15.61
C LEU A 670 -14.00 9.24 14.51
N ARG A 671 -12.79 8.64 14.54
CA ARG A 671 -12.38 7.54 13.63
C ARG A 671 -13.48 6.51 13.45
N TYR A 672 -14.05 6.06 14.56
CA TYR A 672 -15.06 5.00 14.53
C TYR A 672 -16.42 5.47 14.01
N VAL A 673 -16.74 6.78 14.06
CA VAL A 673 -17.91 7.34 13.36
C VAL A 673 -17.68 7.32 11.86
N VAL A 674 -16.49 7.73 11.41
CA VAL A 674 -16.08 7.69 10.00
C VAL A 674 -16.12 6.25 9.46
N GLU A 675 -15.53 5.31 10.21
CA GLU A 675 -15.55 3.88 9.87
C GLU A 675 -16.98 3.32 9.84
N ASN A 676 -17.87 3.76 10.75
CA ASN A 676 -19.26 3.30 10.76
C ASN A 676 -20.05 3.79 9.55
N VAL A 677 -19.92 5.07 9.17
CA VAL A 677 -20.58 5.63 7.97
C VAL A 677 -20.06 4.93 6.71
N ALA A 678 -18.74 4.73 6.59
CA ALA A 678 -18.16 4.03 5.45
C ALA A 678 -18.61 2.57 5.36
N THR A 679 -18.68 1.88 6.50
CA THR A 679 -19.19 0.51 6.61
C THR A 679 -20.66 0.44 6.22
N ASP A 680 -21.47 1.38 6.71
CA ASP A 680 -22.89 1.44 6.40
C ASP A 680 -23.11 1.74 4.91
N ALA A 681 -22.36 2.67 4.31
CA ALA A 681 -22.42 2.96 2.88
C ALA A 681 -21.99 1.76 2.01
N TYR A 682 -20.90 1.08 2.38
CA TYR A 682 -20.47 -0.16 1.73
C TYR A 682 -21.56 -1.24 1.79
N ARG A 683 -22.25 -1.39 2.92
CA ARG A 683 -23.33 -2.37 3.08
C ARG A 683 -24.61 -1.94 2.37
N HIS A 684 -24.93 -0.65 2.34
CA HIS A 684 -26.15 -0.13 1.75
C HIS A 684 -26.15 -0.30 0.23
N PHE A 685 -25.03 0.00 -0.42
CA PHE A 685 -24.90 -0.09 -1.88
C PHE A 685 -24.42 -1.46 -2.38
N ASN A 686 -24.26 -2.46 -1.49
CA ASN A 686 -23.95 -3.83 -1.88
C ASN A 686 -25.22 -4.59 -2.31
N ARG A 687 -25.25 -5.07 -3.55
CA ARG A 687 -26.38 -5.84 -4.16
C ARG A 687 -26.87 -7.04 -3.35
N SER A 688 -26.00 -7.63 -2.55
CA SER A 688 -26.30 -8.82 -1.75
C SER A 688 -26.72 -8.48 -0.32
N SER A 689 -26.76 -7.20 0.05
CA SER A 689 -27.15 -6.75 1.39
C SER A 689 -28.59 -7.18 1.62
N PRO A 690 -28.88 -8.05 2.61
CA PRO A 690 -30.25 -8.30 2.95
C PRO A 690 -30.84 -6.96 3.39
N LEU A 691 -31.86 -6.49 2.69
CA LEU A 691 -32.78 -5.44 3.14
C LEU A 691 -33.48 -5.78 4.49
N ALA A 692 -32.98 -6.76 5.25
CA ALA A 692 -33.73 -7.56 6.19
C ALA A 692 -33.05 -7.79 7.56
N GLN A 693 -32.00 -7.06 7.94
CA GLN A 693 -31.59 -6.99 9.35
C GLN A 693 -31.40 -5.53 9.79
N GLY A 694 -32.43 -5.02 10.47
CA GLY A 694 -32.62 -3.59 10.72
C GLY A 694 -33.32 -2.90 9.54
N ARG A 695 -34.27 -2.00 9.81
CA ARG A 695 -34.83 -1.16 8.75
C ARG A 695 -33.81 -0.06 8.47
N TRP A 696 -33.15 -0.07 7.31
CA TRP A 696 -32.35 1.08 6.85
C TRP A 696 -33.13 2.39 7.00
N ASP A 697 -34.46 2.34 6.87
CA ASP A 697 -35.37 3.47 7.10
C ASP A 697 -35.41 3.98 8.56
N THR A 698 -35.00 3.19 9.56
CA THR A 698 -34.83 3.63 10.94
C THR A 698 -33.49 4.33 11.13
N ARG A 699 -32.42 3.75 10.57
CA ARG A 699 -31.04 4.26 10.72
C ARG A 699 -30.79 5.50 9.86
N TYR A 700 -31.37 5.51 8.66
CA TYR A 700 -31.31 6.55 7.64
C TYR A 700 -32.73 6.86 7.14
N PRO A 701 -33.53 7.61 7.91
CA PRO A 701 -34.88 8.00 7.50
C PRO A 701 -34.92 8.72 6.14
N ARG A 702 -35.96 8.49 5.34
CA ARG A 702 -36.12 9.17 4.02
C ARG A 702 -36.68 10.58 4.11
N THR A 703 -36.89 11.06 5.33
CA THR A 703 -37.52 12.33 5.69
C THR A 703 -36.63 13.54 5.43
#